data_AF-A0A1K1UZK1-F1
#
_entry.id   AF-A0A1K1UZK1-F1
#
_cell.length_a   1.000
_cell.length_b   1.000
_cell.length_c   1.000
_cell.angle_alpha   90.00
_cell.angle_beta   90.00
_cell.angle_gamma   90.00
#
_symmetry.space_group_name_H-M   'P 1'
#
loop_
_entity.id
_entity.type
_entity.pdbx_description
1 polymer ?
#
loop_
_entity_poly.entity_id
_entity_poly.type
_entity_poly.pdbx_seq_one_letter_code
_entity_poly.pdbx_strand_id
1 'polypeptide(L)'
;MDMHAHDRRRCLAIGAATAASATPLLTACGAGFGGDKARNDGSAADDVTGPFDWKRAKGRTVKALLNKHPYTDALIADLKAFTEKTGVRVEYDVFPEDNYFDKLTVDLSSGRASYDVFMLGAYMVWQYGPPGWLEDLGPWMRNSSATGAEWDQEDFFPNLLSADQWSLKAGAPLGRGGQYALPWGWETNVVAYNTEVFRKLGLKPAETFDELREVAGAITRRAPGAGFDGMYGVAVRGSRSWATIHPGFMTMYARNGLKDFTVEGSRVKYAITVARTGGYITTACSHGIHAPWIAKDQCLPVLILSHGLASGGRTVVCVQLRYAFRIEPGPGQRIALGRAFGCARVVFNDCLRARKRAHEQGAPYPTSAELSKRYITEAKKTPERSWLGEVSSVVLQQSLRDLDTAYRNFFASIKGTRKGPKIAEPRFKSKRDSRQCVRFTANAKWSITPDGKLNLPKIGPVRVRWSRALPSVPSTVTVIKDAADRYWASFVVETYPAGEALPALDREQGIDLGLTHFAVMADGSRVRSPRFLRRAEKKLKREQRSLSRKKKGSKNRGKQRVKVARAHAKVADARRDFHHKLSTKLIRENQAVSVESLSVKGLARTRLAKSVHDAGWSSFVTMLEYKASRYGRTLTKVDRAFPSSQVCSSCGHRDGPKPLDIRTWICPRCGARQDRDHNAGTNIRDEGRRIRAAHQAVPPTPGPGASRR
;
A
#
# COMPACT_ATOMS: atom_id res chain seq x y z
N MET A 1 -31.49 -40.61 22.18
CA MET A 1 -31.93 -40.17 23.52
C MET A 1 -31.04 -39.02 23.94
N ASP A 2 -31.68 -37.97 24.46
CA ASP A 2 -31.20 -36.82 25.22
C ASP A 2 -29.96 -36.03 24.77
N MET A 3 -30.28 -34.96 24.03
CA MET A 3 -29.90 -33.57 24.30
C MET A 3 -28.69 -33.31 25.22
N HIS A 4 -27.70 -32.60 24.66
CA HIS A 4 -27.15 -31.42 25.35
C HIS A 4 -27.46 -30.16 24.55
N ALA A 5 -27.94 -29.15 25.27
CA ALA A 5 -28.54 -27.95 24.68
C ALA A 5 -27.51 -26.83 24.52
N HIS A 6 -27.35 -26.32 23.29
CA HIS A 6 -26.85 -24.95 23.10
C HIS A 6 -27.32 -24.24 21.81
N ASP A 7 -27.96 -24.93 20.84
CA ASP A 7 -28.41 -24.31 19.59
C ASP A 7 -29.95 -24.13 19.51
N ARG A 8 -30.36 -22.85 19.47
CA ARG A 8 -31.66 -22.26 18.99
C ARG A 8 -32.95 -22.41 19.81
N ARG A 9 -33.45 -21.25 20.30
CA ARG A 9 -34.73 -20.55 19.95
C ARG A 9 -34.74 -19.20 20.71
N ARG A 10 -34.86 -18.01 20.11
CA ARG A 10 -35.91 -17.37 19.29
C ARG A 10 -37.07 -16.72 20.10
N CYS A 11 -37.10 -15.38 20.03
CA CYS A 11 -38.27 -14.50 19.90
C CYS A 11 -39.44 -14.58 20.91
N LEU A 12 -39.69 -13.47 21.61
CA LEU A 12 -40.97 -12.74 21.54
C LEU A 12 -40.75 -11.25 21.91
N ALA A 13 -41.65 -10.35 21.49
CA ALA A 13 -41.59 -8.92 21.82
C ALA A 13 -42.99 -8.35 22.09
N ILE A 14 -43.31 -8.12 23.37
CA ILE A 14 -44.45 -7.37 23.95
C ILE A 14 -43.98 -6.95 25.37
N GLY A 15 -44.17 -5.75 25.93
CA GLY A 15 -44.65 -4.46 25.41
C GLY A 15 -45.09 -3.54 26.58
N ALA A 16 -44.61 -2.27 26.62
CA ALA A 16 -45.02 -1.15 27.53
C ALA A 16 -44.96 -1.39 29.07
N ALA A 17 -44.73 -0.45 30.00
CA ALA A 17 -44.48 1.00 30.08
C ALA A 17 -43.65 1.28 31.40
N THR A 18 -43.24 2.48 31.88
CA THR A 18 -43.40 3.90 31.51
C THR A 18 -42.21 4.75 32.07
N ALA A 19 -42.28 6.09 31.89
CA ALA A 19 -41.82 7.23 32.72
C ALA A 19 -41.01 7.00 34.03
N ALA A 20 -40.06 7.85 34.47
CA ALA A 20 -39.40 9.09 33.96
C ALA A 20 -38.01 9.21 34.68
N SER A 21 -37.05 10.08 34.36
CA SER A 21 -37.07 11.47 33.86
C SER A 21 -35.74 11.88 33.17
N ALA A 22 -35.72 13.09 32.60
CA ALA A 22 -34.83 13.53 31.51
C ALA A 22 -33.37 13.90 31.85
N THR A 23 -32.43 13.52 30.94
CA THR A 23 -31.48 14.48 30.30
C THR A 23 -31.03 14.01 28.89
N PRO A 24 -31.16 14.83 27.83
CA PRO A 24 -30.56 14.62 26.49
C PRO A 24 -29.29 15.50 26.30
N LEU A 25 -28.40 15.38 25.32
CA LEU A 25 -28.23 14.48 24.16
C LEU A 25 -26.75 14.57 23.67
N LEU A 26 -25.99 13.48 23.63
CA LEU A 26 -24.73 13.40 22.86
C LEU A 26 -24.51 11.99 22.28
N THR A 27 -25.24 11.70 21.19
CA THR A 27 -25.08 10.47 20.40
C THR A 27 -23.97 10.59 19.35
N ALA A 28 -22.87 9.85 19.54
CA ALA A 28 -21.98 9.44 18.45
C ALA A 28 -21.14 8.19 18.80
N CYS A 29 -21.67 7.00 18.46
CA CYS A 29 -20.89 5.78 18.19
C CYS A 29 -19.99 5.22 19.31
N GLY A 30 -20.55 4.98 20.50
CA GLY A 30 -20.06 3.88 21.33
C GLY A 30 -20.42 2.53 20.67
N ALA A 31 -19.43 1.72 20.29
CA ALA A 31 -19.67 0.33 19.98
C ALA A 31 -19.93 -0.41 21.29
N GLY A 32 -21.11 -1.01 21.44
CA GLY A 32 -21.46 -1.73 22.67
C GLY A 32 -20.49 -2.89 22.91
N PHE A 33 -19.85 -2.90 24.07
CA PHE A 33 -19.14 -4.08 24.54
C PHE A 33 -20.14 -5.24 24.73
N GLY A 34 -19.71 -6.47 24.42
CA GLY A 34 -20.54 -7.65 24.58
C GLY A 34 -21.06 -7.75 26.01
N GLY A 35 -22.38 -7.86 26.16
CA GLY A 35 -23.04 -7.63 27.45
C GLY A 35 -22.72 -8.67 28.51
N ASP A 36 -22.88 -8.25 29.77
CA ASP A 36 -22.83 -9.12 30.94
C ASP A 36 -23.80 -10.30 30.79
N LYS A 37 -23.23 -11.46 30.51
CA LYS A 37 -23.82 -12.75 30.86
C LYS A 37 -22.76 -13.53 31.60
N ALA A 38 -23.05 -13.84 32.86
CA ALA A 38 -22.23 -14.76 33.65
C ALA A 38 -22.03 -16.05 32.83
N ARG A 39 -20.77 -16.40 32.57
CA ARG A 39 -20.43 -17.75 32.13
C ARG A 39 -20.67 -18.70 33.29
N ASN A 40 -21.23 -19.88 33.00
CA ASN A 40 -21.06 -21.02 33.89
C ASN A 40 -19.57 -21.25 34.13
N ASP A 41 -19.27 -21.73 35.32
CA ASP A 41 -17.97 -22.00 35.91
C ASP A 41 -17.34 -23.34 35.50
N GLY A 42 -18.07 -24.19 34.76
CA GLY A 42 -17.55 -25.42 34.17
C GLY A 42 -16.75 -25.20 32.89
N SER A 43 -15.71 -26.03 32.68
CA SER A 43 -14.91 -26.07 31.45
C SER A 43 -15.46 -27.12 30.49
N ALA A 44 -15.33 -26.88 29.17
CA ALA A 44 -15.61 -27.91 28.17
C ALA A 44 -14.65 -29.12 28.25
N ALA A 45 -13.56 -29.00 29.00
CA ALA A 45 -12.72 -30.12 29.37
C ALA A 45 -13.44 -31.13 30.29
N ASP A 46 -14.35 -30.68 31.15
CA ASP A 46 -15.00 -31.50 32.17
C ASP A 46 -16.02 -32.48 31.53
N ASP A 47 -16.56 -32.12 30.35
CA ASP A 47 -17.42 -32.99 29.53
C ASP A 47 -16.65 -34.16 28.88
N VAL A 48 -15.30 -34.11 28.85
CA VAL A 48 -14.47 -35.15 28.23
C VAL A 48 -14.15 -36.23 29.25
N THR A 49 -14.87 -37.35 29.17
CA THR A 49 -14.73 -38.49 30.10
C THR A 49 -14.36 -39.78 29.39
N GLY A 50 -13.94 -40.81 30.16
CA GLY A 50 -13.52 -42.11 29.63
C GLY A 50 -12.10 -42.12 29.05
N PRO A 51 -11.60 -43.26 28.53
CA PRO A 51 -10.22 -43.36 28.05
C PRO A 51 -9.93 -42.37 26.92
N PHE A 52 -8.71 -41.85 26.88
CA PHE A 52 -8.25 -40.99 25.80
C PHE A 52 -8.31 -41.70 24.44
N ASP A 53 -8.80 -40.98 23.41
CA ASP A 53 -8.87 -41.46 22.03
C ASP A 53 -8.55 -40.33 21.05
N TRP A 54 -7.46 -40.50 20.30
CA TRP A 54 -7.07 -39.60 19.21
C TRP A 54 -8.21 -39.34 18.21
N LYS A 55 -9.12 -40.30 17.99
CA LYS A 55 -10.21 -40.23 17.02
C LYS A 55 -11.57 -39.83 17.61
N ARG A 56 -11.62 -39.40 18.88
CA ARG A 56 -12.84 -38.92 19.57
C ARG A 56 -13.59 -37.83 18.80
N ALA A 57 -12.86 -37.00 18.04
CA ALA A 57 -13.41 -35.90 17.23
C ALA A 57 -13.52 -36.22 15.72
N LYS A 58 -13.34 -37.47 15.30
CA LYS A 58 -13.32 -37.89 13.89
C LYS A 58 -14.56 -37.41 13.12
N GLY A 59 -14.34 -36.82 11.94
CA GLY A 59 -15.39 -36.27 11.09
C GLY A 59 -15.77 -34.81 11.40
N ARG A 60 -15.32 -34.24 12.54
CA ARG A 60 -15.43 -32.79 12.78
C ARG A 60 -14.55 -32.02 11.80
N THR A 61 -14.92 -30.76 11.57
CA THR A 61 -14.11 -29.80 10.81
C THR A 61 -13.81 -28.61 11.71
N VAL A 62 -12.56 -28.18 11.71
CA VAL A 62 -12.05 -27.02 12.46
C VAL A 62 -11.54 -26.01 11.43
N LYS A 63 -11.83 -24.73 11.60
CA LYS A 63 -11.42 -23.67 10.68
C LYS A 63 -10.45 -22.69 11.34
N ALA A 64 -9.21 -22.67 10.86
CA ALA A 64 -8.14 -21.83 11.39
C ALA A 64 -7.94 -20.51 10.61
N LEU A 65 -7.75 -19.40 11.32
CA LEU A 65 -7.25 -18.15 10.75
C LEU A 65 -5.75 -18.05 11.01
N LEU A 66 -4.96 -17.94 9.94
CA LEU A 66 -3.50 -17.97 10.02
C LEU A 66 -2.87 -16.71 9.43
N ASN A 67 -1.86 -16.15 10.10
CA ASN A 67 -0.98 -15.15 9.51
C ASN A 67 0.01 -15.83 8.56
N LYS A 68 0.79 -15.07 7.80
CA LYS A 68 1.80 -15.63 6.89
C LYS A 68 3.18 -15.65 7.55
N HIS A 69 3.53 -16.75 8.20
CA HIS A 69 4.81 -16.94 8.89
C HIS A 69 5.48 -18.29 8.52
N PRO A 70 6.81 -18.46 8.63
CA PRO A 70 7.46 -19.77 8.45
C PRO A 70 6.88 -20.89 9.34
N TYR A 71 6.48 -20.57 10.58
CA TYR A 71 5.76 -21.52 11.46
C TYR A 71 4.43 -21.98 10.84
N THR A 72 3.74 -21.10 10.11
CA THR A 72 2.50 -21.43 9.39
C THR A 72 2.76 -22.38 8.23
N ASP A 73 3.85 -22.16 7.48
CA ASP A 73 4.23 -23.06 6.37
C ASP A 73 4.57 -24.46 6.90
N ALA A 74 5.22 -24.56 8.08
CA ALA A 74 5.48 -25.83 8.77
C ALA A 74 4.19 -26.51 9.27
N LEU A 75 3.32 -25.77 9.98
CA LEU A 75 2.01 -26.27 10.44
C LEU A 75 1.19 -26.82 9.26
N ILE A 76 1.09 -26.06 8.16
CA ILE A 76 0.33 -26.45 6.96
C ILE A 76 0.87 -27.74 6.34
N ALA A 77 2.19 -27.96 6.37
CA ALA A 77 2.79 -29.20 5.87
C ALA A 77 2.36 -30.43 6.70
N ASP A 78 2.16 -30.26 8.01
CA ASP A 78 1.84 -31.35 8.93
C ASP A 78 0.33 -31.59 9.15
N LEU A 79 -0.54 -30.67 8.71
CA LEU A 79 -2.02 -30.82 8.82
C LEU A 79 -2.55 -32.16 8.25
N LYS A 80 -1.85 -32.77 7.30
CA LYS A 80 -2.16 -34.10 6.78
C LYS A 80 -1.99 -35.18 7.86
N ALA A 81 -0.84 -35.19 8.55
CA ALA A 81 -0.56 -36.15 9.62
C ALA A 81 -1.53 -35.95 10.80
N PHE A 82 -1.83 -34.69 11.16
CA PHE A 82 -2.86 -34.36 12.14
C PHE A 82 -4.23 -34.94 11.76
N THR A 83 -4.66 -34.76 10.50
CA THR A 83 -5.94 -35.30 9.99
C THR A 83 -5.94 -36.84 9.97
N GLU A 84 -4.81 -37.48 9.69
CA GLU A 84 -4.67 -38.95 9.69
C GLU A 84 -4.68 -39.53 11.13
N LYS A 85 -4.05 -38.85 12.10
CA LYS A 85 -4.05 -39.22 13.52
C LYS A 85 -5.46 -39.07 14.13
N THR A 86 -6.09 -37.91 13.92
CA THR A 86 -7.34 -37.51 14.61
C THR A 86 -8.64 -37.80 13.86
N GLY A 87 -8.59 -37.88 12.53
CA GLY A 87 -9.79 -37.84 11.69
C GLY A 87 -10.50 -36.49 11.65
N VAL A 88 -9.93 -35.42 12.24
CA VAL A 88 -10.45 -34.05 12.18
C VAL A 88 -9.93 -33.37 10.91
N ARG A 89 -10.82 -32.76 10.14
CA ARG A 89 -10.44 -31.98 8.96
C ARG A 89 -10.14 -30.53 9.35
N VAL A 90 -8.96 -30.03 8.98
CA VAL A 90 -8.61 -28.61 9.18
C VAL A 90 -8.80 -27.83 7.87
N GLU A 91 -9.70 -26.85 7.89
CA GLU A 91 -9.79 -25.79 6.90
C GLU A 91 -9.01 -24.56 7.39
N TYR A 92 -8.41 -23.77 6.52
CA TYR A 92 -7.68 -22.57 6.95
C TYR A 92 -7.66 -21.45 5.92
N ASP A 93 -7.59 -20.21 6.40
CA ASP A 93 -7.35 -19.01 5.60
C ASP A 93 -6.01 -18.35 6.02
N VAL A 94 -5.12 -18.05 5.05
CA VAL A 94 -3.82 -17.40 5.31
C VAL A 94 -3.83 -15.94 4.85
N PHE A 95 -3.53 -15.01 5.76
CA PHE A 95 -3.42 -13.57 5.48
C PHE A 95 -2.02 -13.01 5.78
N PRO A 96 -1.52 -12.02 5.01
CA PRO A 96 -0.34 -11.26 5.42
C PRO A 96 -0.60 -10.54 6.75
N GLU A 97 0.39 -10.54 7.63
CA GLU A 97 0.29 -10.06 9.01
C GLU A 97 -0.30 -8.64 9.13
N ASP A 98 0.11 -7.72 8.25
CA ASP A 98 -0.43 -6.34 8.15
C ASP A 98 -1.98 -6.26 8.03
N ASN A 99 -2.66 -7.33 7.61
CA ASN A 99 -4.12 -7.39 7.46
C ASN A 99 -4.76 -8.43 8.41
N TYR A 100 -3.94 -9.19 9.13
CA TYR A 100 -4.37 -10.35 9.90
C TYR A 100 -5.15 -9.94 11.15
N PHE A 101 -4.57 -9.09 11.98
CA PHE A 101 -5.18 -8.67 13.25
C PHE A 101 -6.44 -7.82 13.06
N ASP A 102 -6.48 -6.97 12.03
CA ASP A 102 -7.69 -6.25 11.60
C ASP A 102 -8.81 -7.23 11.23
N LYS A 103 -8.49 -8.29 10.45
CA LYS A 103 -9.47 -9.30 10.04
C LYS A 103 -9.96 -10.11 11.24
N LEU A 104 -9.08 -10.52 12.15
CA LEU A 104 -9.41 -11.26 13.38
C LEU A 104 -10.29 -10.42 14.32
N THR A 105 -9.91 -9.17 14.60
CA THR A 105 -10.70 -8.25 15.44
C THR A 105 -12.10 -8.03 14.87
N VAL A 106 -12.23 -7.79 13.56
CA VAL A 106 -13.54 -7.65 12.90
C VAL A 106 -14.38 -8.93 12.97
N ASP A 107 -13.74 -10.11 12.89
CA ASP A 107 -14.43 -11.39 12.97
C ASP A 107 -14.99 -11.66 14.38
N LEU A 108 -14.15 -11.55 15.41
CA LEU A 108 -14.53 -11.75 16.82
C LEU A 108 -15.59 -10.73 17.28
N SER A 109 -15.39 -9.45 16.94
CA SER A 109 -16.34 -8.37 17.26
C SER A 109 -17.70 -8.48 16.55
N SER A 110 -17.83 -9.30 15.50
CA SER A 110 -19.09 -9.46 14.76
C SER A 110 -20.15 -10.29 15.49
N GLY A 111 -19.79 -10.94 16.61
CA GLY A 111 -20.66 -11.88 17.33
C GLY A 111 -20.93 -13.18 16.57
N ARG A 112 -20.22 -13.44 15.46
CA ARG A 112 -20.24 -14.68 14.69
C ARG A 112 -18.81 -15.04 14.28
N ALA A 113 -18.06 -15.61 15.22
CA ALA A 113 -16.73 -16.14 14.93
C ALA A 113 -16.82 -17.13 13.75
N SER A 114 -16.05 -16.85 12.70
CA SER A 114 -15.94 -17.63 11.46
C SER A 114 -14.75 -18.60 11.48
N TYR A 115 -14.05 -18.67 12.61
CA TYR A 115 -12.83 -19.43 12.85
C TYR A 115 -12.85 -19.94 14.28
N ASP A 116 -12.50 -21.22 14.45
CA ASP A 116 -12.44 -21.91 15.73
C ASP A 116 -11.05 -21.78 16.36
N VAL A 117 -10.02 -21.57 15.54
CA VAL A 117 -8.62 -21.43 15.95
C VAL A 117 -8.01 -20.21 15.26
N PHE A 118 -7.21 -19.42 15.97
CA PHE A 118 -6.47 -18.29 15.40
C PHE A 118 -5.14 -18.10 16.12
N MET A 119 -4.12 -17.65 15.38
CA MET A 119 -2.87 -17.21 16.00
C MET A 119 -3.03 -15.84 16.68
N LEU A 120 -2.28 -15.64 17.75
CA LEU A 120 -2.34 -14.47 18.63
C LEU A 120 -0.96 -13.82 18.77
N GLY A 121 -0.93 -12.50 19.00
CA GLY A 121 0.28 -11.79 19.43
C GLY A 121 0.17 -11.42 20.90
N ALA A 122 1.27 -11.43 21.65
CA ALA A 122 1.28 -11.25 23.10
C ALA A 122 0.52 -10.01 23.61
N TYR A 123 0.60 -8.88 22.91
CA TYR A 123 -0.14 -7.66 23.30
C TYR A 123 -1.66 -7.76 23.09
N MET A 124 -2.12 -8.63 22.18
CA MET A 124 -3.54 -8.83 21.88
C MET A 124 -4.22 -9.78 22.89
N VAL A 125 -3.46 -10.50 23.72
CA VAL A 125 -3.98 -11.27 24.86
C VAL A 125 -4.85 -10.38 25.75
N TRP A 126 -4.40 -9.15 26.03
CA TRP A 126 -5.14 -8.12 26.78
C TRP A 126 -6.40 -7.62 26.08
N GLN A 127 -6.49 -7.75 24.75
CA GLN A 127 -7.63 -7.31 23.95
C GLN A 127 -8.69 -8.42 23.83
N TYR A 128 -8.28 -9.69 23.77
CA TYR A 128 -9.17 -10.82 23.48
C TYR A 128 -9.47 -11.71 24.69
N GLY A 129 -8.62 -11.71 25.71
CA GLY A 129 -8.84 -12.39 26.98
C GLY A 129 -10.06 -11.87 27.76
N PRO A 130 -10.13 -10.58 28.11
CA PRO A 130 -11.24 -10.03 28.90
C PRO A 130 -12.63 -10.17 28.26
N PRO A 131 -12.81 -10.06 26.91
CA PRO A 131 -14.07 -10.40 26.24
C PRO A 131 -14.43 -11.90 26.20
N GLY A 132 -13.58 -12.77 26.76
CA GLY A 132 -13.81 -14.22 26.80
C GLY A 132 -13.55 -14.96 25.48
N TRP A 133 -12.78 -14.39 24.55
CA TRP A 133 -12.45 -15.02 23.26
C TRP A 133 -11.26 -16.00 23.34
N LEU A 134 -10.63 -16.10 24.52
CA LEU A 134 -9.62 -17.12 24.83
C LEU A 134 -10.22 -18.13 25.82
N GLU A 135 -9.73 -19.36 25.76
CA GLU A 135 -10.10 -20.47 26.63
C GLU A 135 -8.96 -20.79 27.61
N ASP A 136 -9.30 -21.24 28.82
CA ASP A 136 -8.32 -21.74 29.78
C ASP A 136 -7.99 -23.20 29.45
N LEU A 137 -6.72 -23.44 29.10
CA LEU A 137 -6.18 -24.76 28.79
C LEU A 137 -5.87 -25.58 30.05
N GLY A 138 -5.85 -24.97 31.24
CA GLY A 138 -5.50 -25.63 32.50
C GLY A 138 -6.38 -26.85 32.82
N PRO A 139 -7.73 -26.76 32.72
CA PRO A 139 -8.62 -27.92 32.84
C PRO A 139 -8.33 -29.01 31.82
N TRP A 140 -8.04 -28.65 30.56
CA TRP A 140 -7.69 -29.59 29.50
C TRP A 140 -6.38 -30.34 29.80
N MET A 141 -5.34 -29.64 30.25
CA MET A 141 -4.03 -30.22 30.60
C MET A 141 -4.10 -31.24 31.74
N ARG A 142 -5.02 -31.06 32.69
CA ARG A 142 -5.19 -31.95 33.85
C ARG A 142 -6.13 -33.12 33.60
N ASN A 143 -6.86 -33.13 32.48
CA ASN A 143 -7.81 -34.19 32.18
C ASN A 143 -7.17 -35.31 31.34
N SER A 144 -6.85 -36.43 31.98
CA SER A 144 -6.31 -37.65 31.35
C SER A 144 -7.24 -38.35 30.35
N SER A 145 -8.51 -37.91 30.25
CA SER A 145 -9.44 -38.31 29.18
C SER A 145 -9.25 -37.49 27.90
N ALA A 146 -8.63 -36.30 28.02
CA ALA A 146 -8.42 -35.32 26.97
C ALA A 146 -6.94 -35.20 26.54
N THR A 147 -6.00 -35.61 27.38
CA THR A 147 -4.56 -35.70 27.09
C THR A 147 -4.13 -37.15 26.86
N GLY A 148 -3.17 -37.34 25.95
CA GLY A 148 -2.62 -38.67 25.67
C GLY A 148 -1.70 -39.17 26.77
N ALA A 149 -1.42 -40.48 26.79
CA ALA A 149 -0.45 -41.04 27.74
C ALA A 149 0.99 -40.56 27.48
N GLU A 150 1.24 -39.97 26.30
CA GLU A 150 2.49 -39.30 25.94
C GLU A 150 2.58 -37.82 26.38
N TRP A 151 1.53 -37.27 27.01
CA TRP A 151 1.53 -35.88 27.51
C TRP A 151 2.04 -35.83 28.94
N ASP A 152 3.14 -35.12 29.15
CA ASP A 152 3.63 -34.71 30.46
C ASP A 152 3.64 -33.19 30.58
N GLN A 153 3.25 -32.66 31.74
CA GLN A 153 3.38 -31.24 32.04
C GLN A 153 4.81 -30.89 32.48
N GLU A 154 5.57 -31.85 33.01
CA GLU A 154 6.95 -31.66 33.47
C GLU A 154 7.96 -31.49 32.32
N ASP A 155 7.57 -31.84 31.08
CA ASP A 155 8.32 -31.53 29.84
C ASP A 155 8.51 -30.01 29.62
N PHE A 156 7.72 -29.16 30.28
CA PHE A 156 7.80 -27.70 30.15
C PHE A 156 8.47 -27.06 31.37
N PHE A 157 9.42 -26.16 31.13
CA PHE A 157 10.02 -25.35 32.20
C PHE A 157 8.94 -24.59 32.99
N PRO A 158 8.85 -24.73 34.33
CA PRO A 158 7.78 -24.13 35.13
C PRO A 158 7.64 -22.61 34.96
N ASN A 159 8.76 -21.91 34.74
CA ASN A 159 8.76 -20.46 34.50
C ASN A 159 8.14 -20.07 33.14
N LEU A 160 8.20 -20.94 32.12
CA LEU A 160 7.54 -20.71 30.83
C LEU A 160 6.03 -20.97 30.95
N LEU A 161 5.62 -22.05 31.61
CA LEU A 161 4.21 -22.28 31.92
C LEU A 161 3.60 -21.11 32.71
N SER A 162 4.30 -20.62 33.73
CA SER A 162 3.85 -19.45 34.52
C SER A 162 3.78 -18.17 33.68
N ALA A 163 4.71 -17.92 32.76
CA ALA A 163 4.63 -16.75 31.86
C ALA A 163 3.35 -16.75 30.99
N ASP A 164 2.85 -17.95 30.65
CA ASP A 164 1.60 -18.17 29.92
C ASP A 164 0.37 -18.39 30.84
N GLN A 165 0.47 -17.99 32.12
CA GLN A 165 -0.66 -17.96 33.07
C GLN A 165 -1.18 -16.55 33.34
N TRP A 166 -2.49 -16.38 33.18
CA TRP A 166 -3.22 -15.16 33.50
C TRP A 166 -4.71 -15.44 33.70
N SER A 167 -5.35 -14.73 34.63
CA SER A 167 -6.80 -14.88 34.88
C SER A 167 -7.71 -14.28 33.79
N LEU A 168 -7.12 -13.78 32.68
CA LEU A 168 -7.78 -13.07 31.59
C LEU A 168 -8.55 -11.79 31.99
N LYS A 169 -8.46 -11.36 33.26
CA LYS A 169 -9.11 -10.15 33.78
C LYS A 169 -8.16 -8.96 33.75
N ALA A 170 -8.57 -7.88 33.09
CA ALA A 170 -7.78 -6.65 32.99
C ALA A 170 -7.35 -6.14 34.38
N GLY A 171 -6.06 -5.85 34.54
CA GLY A 171 -5.46 -5.43 35.81
C GLY A 171 -5.01 -6.56 36.76
N ALA A 172 -5.35 -7.82 36.50
CA ALA A 172 -4.83 -8.95 37.26
C ALA A 172 -3.35 -9.25 36.92
N PRO A 173 -2.53 -9.72 37.87
CA PRO A 173 -1.13 -10.04 37.63
C PRO A 173 -0.96 -11.24 36.68
N LEU A 174 0.07 -11.18 35.83
CA LEU A 174 0.60 -12.32 35.09
C LEU A 174 1.28 -13.31 36.06
N GLY A 175 1.49 -14.56 35.61
CA GLY A 175 2.09 -15.61 36.43
C GLY A 175 1.11 -16.40 37.29
N ARG A 176 -0.19 -16.06 37.25
CA ARG A 176 -1.24 -16.65 38.10
C ARG A 176 -2.60 -16.67 37.38
N GLY A 177 -3.35 -17.76 37.56
CA GLY A 177 -4.69 -17.93 37.00
C GLY A 177 -4.75 -19.10 36.01
N GLY A 178 -5.59 -18.97 35.00
CA GLY A 178 -5.71 -19.96 33.92
C GLY A 178 -4.51 -19.97 32.98
N GLN A 179 -4.32 -21.09 32.29
CA GLN A 179 -3.28 -21.27 31.29
C GLN A 179 -3.83 -20.85 29.92
N TYR A 180 -3.42 -19.71 29.38
CA TYR A 180 -3.99 -19.19 28.11
C TYR A 180 -3.19 -19.60 26.87
N ALA A 181 -1.99 -20.15 27.04
CA ALA A 181 -1.12 -20.63 25.99
C ALA A 181 -0.20 -21.76 26.49
N LEU A 182 0.41 -22.49 25.56
CA LEU A 182 1.46 -23.50 25.83
C LEU A 182 2.76 -23.11 25.11
N PRO A 183 3.94 -23.30 25.74
CA PRO A 183 5.23 -23.02 25.11
C PRO A 183 5.51 -23.98 23.95
N TRP A 184 5.37 -23.51 22.71
CA TRP A 184 5.59 -24.32 21.49
C TRP A 184 6.86 -23.94 20.71
N GLY A 185 7.47 -22.81 21.03
CA GLY A 185 8.73 -22.35 20.45
C GLY A 185 9.34 -21.23 21.29
N TRP A 186 10.64 -20.96 21.08
CA TRP A 186 11.35 -19.90 21.80
C TRP A 186 11.93 -18.86 20.85
N GLU A 187 11.83 -17.59 21.23
CA GLU A 187 12.55 -16.48 20.61
C GLU A 187 13.54 -15.89 21.63
N THR A 188 14.84 -16.09 21.41
CA THR A 188 15.85 -15.50 22.31
C THR A 188 16.04 -14.02 22.01
N ASN A 189 15.64 -13.19 22.96
CA ASN A 189 16.00 -11.78 22.99
C ASN A 189 17.44 -11.63 23.53
N VAL A 190 18.39 -11.27 22.66
CA VAL A 190 19.79 -11.07 23.05
C VAL A 190 20.02 -9.64 23.50
N VAL A 191 20.40 -9.45 24.77
CA VAL A 191 20.87 -8.16 25.31
C VAL A 191 22.36 -8.00 25.02
N ALA A 192 22.72 -7.01 24.22
CA ALA A 192 24.11 -6.69 23.88
C ALA A 192 24.51 -5.29 24.40
N TYR A 193 25.72 -5.21 24.96
CA TYR A 193 26.31 -3.99 25.49
C TYR A 193 27.73 -3.77 24.96
N ASN A 194 28.17 -2.51 24.94
CA ASN A 194 29.51 -2.13 24.51
C ASN A 194 30.45 -2.17 25.72
N THR A 195 31.36 -3.14 25.75
CA THR A 195 32.28 -3.38 26.87
C THR A 195 33.24 -2.22 27.10
N GLU A 196 33.64 -1.48 26.06
CA GLU A 196 34.52 -0.31 26.19
C GLU A 196 33.79 0.84 26.89
N VAL A 197 32.54 1.09 26.52
CA VAL A 197 31.68 2.11 27.14
C VAL A 197 31.43 1.78 28.61
N PHE A 198 31.11 0.51 28.91
CA PHE A 198 30.87 0.07 30.28
C PHE A 198 32.12 0.23 31.14
N ARG A 199 33.30 -0.18 30.62
CA ARG A 199 34.59 0.00 31.30
C ARG A 199 34.93 1.47 31.55
N LYS A 200 34.82 2.35 30.55
CA LYS A 200 35.10 3.79 30.69
C LYS A 200 34.12 4.53 31.60
N LEU A 201 32.87 4.06 31.70
CA LEU A 201 31.85 4.65 32.58
C LEU A 201 31.75 3.96 33.95
N GLY A 202 32.53 2.92 34.23
CA GLY A 202 32.45 2.15 35.47
C GLY A 202 31.08 1.47 35.68
N LEU A 203 30.44 1.01 34.60
CA LEU A 203 29.12 0.37 34.61
C LEU A 203 29.25 -1.15 34.54
N LYS A 204 28.31 -1.85 35.17
CA LYS A 204 28.11 -3.31 35.04
C LYS A 204 26.84 -3.59 34.23
N PRO A 205 26.73 -4.75 33.56
CA PRO A 205 25.47 -5.23 32.98
C PRO A 205 24.35 -5.20 34.03
N ALA A 206 23.15 -4.84 33.60
CA ALA A 206 21.97 -4.84 34.47
C ALA A 206 21.37 -6.25 34.58
N GLU A 207 21.01 -6.65 35.78
CA GLU A 207 20.33 -7.91 36.08
C GLU A 207 18.80 -7.70 36.21
N THR A 208 18.36 -6.48 36.53
CA THR A 208 16.94 -6.09 36.60
C THR A 208 16.53 -5.04 35.57
N PHE A 209 15.23 -4.88 35.32
CA PHE A 209 14.72 -3.87 34.38
C PHE A 209 14.90 -2.43 34.89
N ASP A 210 14.87 -2.22 36.21
CA ASP A 210 15.12 -0.90 36.79
C ASP A 210 16.61 -0.54 36.78
N GLU A 211 17.51 -1.50 37.04
CA GLU A 211 18.94 -1.31 36.73
C GLU A 211 19.18 -1.02 35.25
N LEU A 212 18.48 -1.69 34.33
CA LEU A 212 18.62 -1.45 32.89
C LEU A 212 18.23 0.01 32.54
N ARG A 213 17.19 0.55 33.20
CA ARG A 213 16.79 1.96 33.06
C ARG A 213 17.85 2.91 33.61
N GLU A 214 18.43 2.62 34.77
CA GLU A 214 19.49 3.45 35.36
C GLU A 214 20.80 3.39 34.57
N VAL A 215 21.24 2.20 34.15
CA VAL A 215 22.39 2.01 33.25
C VAL A 215 22.16 2.75 31.94
N ALA A 216 20.96 2.70 31.36
CA ALA A 216 20.62 3.45 30.16
C ALA A 216 20.64 4.98 30.40
N GLY A 217 20.11 5.45 31.53
CA GLY A 217 20.21 6.86 31.93
C GLY A 217 21.65 7.32 32.10
N ALA A 218 22.47 6.51 32.77
CA ALA A 218 23.90 6.77 33.00
C ALA A 218 24.68 6.85 31.68
N ILE A 219 24.48 5.92 30.74
CA ILE A 219 25.09 5.98 29.40
C ILE A 219 24.66 7.26 28.70
N THR A 220 23.37 7.56 28.63
CA THR A 220 22.85 8.74 27.91
C THR A 220 23.40 10.06 28.47
N ARG A 221 23.62 10.15 29.79
CA ARG A 221 24.18 11.34 30.44
C ARG A 221 25.71 11.43 30.37
N ARG A 222 26.42 10.31 30.50
CA ARG A 222 27.87 10.28 30.79
C ARG A 222 28.73 9.88 29.57
N ALA A 223 28.17 9.16 28.60
CA ALA A 223 28.91 8.69 27.43
C ALA A 223 29.54 9.83 26.58
N PRO A 224 28.88 10.97 26.32
CA PRO A 224 29.50 12.08 25.59
C PRO A 224 30.77 12.61 26.28
N GLY A 225 30.70 12.83 27.60
CA GLY A 225 31.86 13.26 28.40
C GLY A 225 33.01 12.24 28.49
N ALA A 226 32.81 11.00 28.05
CA ALA A 226 33.82 9.95 27.95
C ALA A 226 34.31 9.69 26.51
N GLY A 227 33.97 10.57 25.56
CA GLY A 227 34.37 10.48 24.15
C GLY A 227 33.44 9.62 23.28
N PHE A 228 32.21 9.38 23.71
CA PHE A 228 31.19 8.63 22.96
C PHE A 228 29.99 9.53 22.61
N ASP A 229 30.22 10.51 21.74
CA ASP A 229 29.23 11.51 21.36
C ASP A 229 28.01 10.91 20.64
N GLY A 230 26.81 11.41 20.99
CA GLY A 230 25.56 10.97 20.39
C GLY A 230 25.12 9.55 20.78
N MET A 231 25.77 8.93 21.76
CA MET A 231 25.38 7.62 22.28
C MET A 231 24.13 7.70 23.18
N TYR A 232 23.21 6.76 23.02
CA TYR A 232 22.02 6.62 23.87
C TYR A 232 22.02 5.27 24.60
N GLY A 233 21.55 5.27 25.85
CA GLY A 233 21.49 4.07 26.67
C GLY A 233 20.54 3.00 26.12
N VAL A 234 19.37 3.41 25.64
CA VAL A 234 18.36 2.58 24.97
C VAL A 234 17.91 3.28 23.69
N ALA A 235 17.68 2.51 22.63
CA ALA A 235 17.12 2.99 21.38
C ALA A 235 15.96 2.07 20.96
N VAL A 236 14.78 2.66 20.73
CA VAL A 236 13.55 1.97 20.30
C VAL A 236 13.15 2.42 18.89
N ARG A 237 12.51 1.54 18.13
CA ARG A 237 12.12 1.80 16.74
C ARG A 237 10.65 2.21 16.62
N GLY A 238 10.41 3.48 16.32
CA GLY A 238 9.07 4.04 16.07
C GLY A 238 8.49 3.68 14.70
N SER A 239 8.09 2.42 14.51
CA SER A 239 7.29 1.93 13.38
C SER A 239 5.85 1.68 13.82
N ARG A 240 4.87 1.85 12.93
CA ARG A 240 3.47 1.39 13.11
C ARG A 240 3.19 0.00 12.51
N SER A 241 4.17 -0.57 11.81
CA SER A 241 4.13 -1.94 11.27
C SER A 241 5.05 -2.84 12.10
N TRP A 242 4.62 -4.10 12.25
CA TRP A 242 5.28 -5.16 13.01
C TRP A 242 6.60 -5.61 12.37
N ALA A 243 7.31 -6.53 13.03
CA ALA A 243 8.76 -6.70 12.94
C ALA A 243 9.35 -6.72 11.52
N THR A 244 10.30 -5.80 11.26
CA THR A 244 11.25 -5.93 10.16
C THR A 244 12.47 -6.75 10.62
N ILE A 245 13.08 -7.54 9.72
CA ILE A 245 14.07 -8.57 10.09
C ILE A 245 15.55 -8.10 10.00
N HIS A 246 15.82 -6.96 9.34
CA HIS A 246 17.17 -6.34 9.29
C HIS A 246 17.56 -5.24 10.33
N PRO A 247 16.71 -4.80 11.28
CA PRO A 247 16.91 -3.51 11.95
C PRO A 247 17.76 -3.55 13.23
N GLY A 248 18.12 -4.73 13.76
CA GLY A 248 18.93 -4.87 14.97
C GLY A 248 20.27 -4.14 14.84
N PHE A 249 21.00 -4.44 13.77
CA PHE A 249 22.28 -3.79 13.44
C PHE A 249 22.15 -2.26 13.33
N MET A 250 21.22 -1.74 12.53
CA MET A 250 21.08 -0.27 12.37
C MET A 250 20.65 0.43 13.66
N THR A 251 19.88 -0.25 14.52
CA THR A 251 19.52 0.29 15.85
C THR A 251 20.75 0.35 16.76
N MET A 252 21.58 -0.70 16.79
CA MET A 252 22.83 -0.73 17.55
C MET A 252 23.86 0.28 16.99
N TYR A 253 23.96 0.41 15.67
CA TYR A 253 24.83 1.35 14.98
C TYR A 253 24.51 2.79 15.39
N ALA A 254 23.25 3.23 15.23
CA ALA A 254 22.81 4.56 15.64
C ALA A 254 22.87 4.77 17.17
N ARG A 255 22.57 3.74 17.97
CA ARG A 255 22.67 3.78 19.45
C ARG A 255 24.08 4.13 19.91
N ASN A 256 25.12 3.61 19.27
CA ASN A 256 26.53 3.85 19.60
C ASN A 256 27.08 5.16 19.01
N GLY A 257 26.23 6.11 18.60
CA GLY A 257 26.64 7.40 18.05
C GLY A 257 27.17 7.37 16.61
N LEU A 258 27.20 6.19 15.97
CA LEU A 258 27.74 6.03 14.62
C LEU A 258 26.80 6.64 13.57
N LYS A 259 27.39 7.32 12.59
CA LYS A 259 26.68 8.01 11.51
C LYS A 259 26.97 7.33 10.19
N ASP A 260 25.91 6.90 9.50
CA ASP A 260 25.98 6.31 8.16
C ASP A 260 26.38 7.42 7.15
N PHE A 261 25.78 8.59 7.33
CA PHE A 261 26.05 9.80 6.59
C PHE A 261 26.05 11.06 7.48
N THR A 262 26.83 12.05 7.08
CA THR A 262 26.78 13.43 7.57
C THR A 262 26.16 14.32 6.51
N VAL A 263 25.52 15.40 6.95
CA VAL A 263 24.93 16.40 6.06
C VAL A 263 25.80 17.65 6.14
N GLU A 264 26.65 17.84 5.14
CA GLU A 264 27.48 19.04 4.96
C GLU A 264 26.71 20.00 4.04
N GLY A 265 26.00 20.97 4.64
CA GLY A 265 25.13 21.88 3.91
C GLY A 265 23.96 21.16 3.22
N SER A 266 23.95 21.13 1.89
CA SER A 266 22.95 20.41 1.08
C SER A 266 23.44 19.06 0.54
N ARG A 267 24.65 18.61 0.91
CA ARG A 267 25.23 17.35 0.45
C ARG A 267 25.21 16.31 1.57
N VAL A 268 24.67 15.14 1.24
CA VAL A 268 24.83 13.93 2.05
C VAL A 268 26.18 13.32 1.69
N LYS A 269 27.08 13.24 2.67
CA LYS A 269 28.41 12.62 2.55
C LYS A 269 28.37 11.31 3.33
N TYR A 270 28.81 10.23 2.72
CA TYR A 270 29.01 8.96 3.43
C TYR A 270 30.00 9.22 4.56
N ALA A 271 29.54 9.04 5.79
CA ALA A 271 30.29 9.36 6.99
C ALA A 271 30.88 8.12 7.66
N ILE A 272 30.37 6.93 7.29
CA ILE A 272 30.68 5.57 7.80
C ILE A 272 31.82 5.63 8.79
N THR A 273 31.48 5.99 10.01
CA THR A 273 32.50 6.47 10.94
C THR A 273 33.12 5.25 11.58
N VAL A 274 34.19 4.73 10.96
CA VAL A 274 35.02 3.64 11.50
C VAL A 274 35.88 4.20 12.63
N ALA A 275 35.21 4.73 13.67
CA ALA A 275 35.82 5.24 14.87
C ALA A 275 36.21 4.08 15.79
N ARG A 276 37.44 3.57 15.61
CA ARG A 276 38.26 2.92 16.65
C ARG A 276 37.59 1.94 17.64
N THR A 277 36.52 1.24 17.29
CA THR A 277 36.05 0.09 18.06
C THR A 277 36.89 -1.13 17.73
N GLY A 278 38.03 -1.27 18.41
CA GLY A 278 38.83 -2.48 18.38
C GLY A 278 38.09 -3.62 19.08
N GLY A 279 37.41 -4.46 18.30
CA GLY A 279 36.73 -5.66 18.79
C GLY A 279 35.42 -5.96 18.08
N TYR A 280 35.35 -7.16 17.46
CA TYR A 280 34.12 -7.87 17.09
C TYR A 280 33.15 -7.20 16.12
N ILE A 281 33.45 -7.29 14.82
CA ILE A 281 32.41 -7.53 13.80
C ILE A 281 32.87 -8.70 12.92
N THR A 282 32.73 -9.91 13.46
CA THR A 282 32.86 -11.19 12.72
C THR A 282 31.52 -11.90 12.71
N THR A 283 31.18 -12.52 11.59
CA THR A 283 29.81 -12.89 11.20
C THR A 283 29.29 -14.16 11.88
N ALA A 284 27.97 -14.24 12.11
CA ALA A 284 27.23 -15.50 12.06
C ALA A 284 25.79 -15.28 11.58
N CYS A 285 25.46 -15.77 10.38
CA CYS A 285 24.08 -16.02 9.99
C CYS A 285 23.81 -17.50 10.28
N SER A 286 22.91 -17.81 11.21
CA SER A 286 22.53 -19.18 11.50
C SER A 286 21.60 -19.71 10.40
N HIS A 287 22.16 -20.49 9.49
CA HIS A 287 21.54 -21.73 9.03
C HIS A 287 22.48 -22.86 9.46
N GLY A 288 21.93 -23.94 10.01
CA GLY A 288 22.69 -24.85 10.86
C GLY A 288 23.60 -25.84 10.13
N ILE A 289 24.33 -26.59 10.97
CA ILE A 289 25.01 -27.86 10.70
C ILE A 289 26.40 -27.76 10.02
N HIS A 290 27.41 -28.14 10.80
CA HIS A 290 28.80 -28.60 10.53
C HIS A 290 29.64 -28.04 9.35
N ALA A 291 30.81 -27.50 9.73
CA ALA A 291 31.99 -27.21 8.89
C ALA A 291 32.82 -28.52 8.62
N PRO A 292 33.96 -28.57 7.86
CA PRO A 292 35.00 -27.51 7.76
C PRO A 292 35.94 -27.39 6.51
N TRP A 293 36.81 -26.36 6.56
CA TRP A 293 38.10 -26.08 5.84
C TRP A 293 38.17 -25.63 4.34
N ILE A 294 38.40 -24.30 4.18
CA ILE A 294 39.39 -23.56 3.32
C ILE A 294 39.67 -24.02 1.86
N ALA A 295 39.36 -23.14 0.87
CA ALA A 295 40.37 -22.35 0.11
C ALA A 295 39.79 -21.39 -0.96
N LYS A 296 40.24 -20.11 -0.89
CA LYS A 296 40.55 -19.12 -1.95
C LYS A 296 39.55 -18.73 -3.08
N ASP A 297 39.57 -17.41 -3.30
CA ASP A 297 39.27 -16.63 -4.51
C ASP A 297 37.82 -16.37 -4.97
N GLN A 298 37.53 -15.06 -5.08
CA GLN A 298 36.46 -14.38 -5.83
C GLN A 298 34.99 -14.82 -5.65
N CYS A 299 34.20 -14.00 -4.94
CA CYS A 299 32.80 -13.73 -5.33
C CYS A 299 32.31 -12.34 -4.90
N LEU A 300 31.45 -11.74 -5.72
CA LEU A 300 30.99 -10.34 -5.64
C LEU A 300 29.78 -10.16 -4.69
N PRO A 301 29.69 -9.05 -3.93
CA PRO A 301 28.52 -8.75 -3.10
C PRO A 301 27.36 -8.17 -3.93
N VAL A 302 26.13 -8.62 -3.65
CA VAL A 302 24.88 -8.11 -4.25
C VAL A 302 24.04 -7.36 -3.20
N LEU A 303 23.38 -6.29 -3.65
CA LEU A 303 22.85 -5.15 -2.90
C LEU A 303 21.33 -5.26 -2.60
N ILE A 304 20.78 -4.28 -1.82
CA ILE A 304 19.38 -3.74 -1.80
C ILE A 304 18.43 -4.22 -0.67
N LEU A 305 17.69 -3.40 0.11
CA LEU A 305 17.67 -1.93 0.37
C LEU A 305 16.97 -1.59 1.74
N SER A 306 16.80 -0.29 2.05
CA SER A 306 16.68 0.35 3.37
C SER A 306 15.29 0.77 3.92
N HIS A 307 15.31 1.31 5.16
CA HIS A 307 14.21 1.77 6.05
C HIS A 307 13.47 3.08 5.69
N GLY A 308 12.44 3.43 6.49
CA GLY A 308 12.02 4.81 6.76
C GLY A 308 11.36 4.99 8.16
N LEU A 309 11.93 5.84 9.02
CA LEU A 309 11.44 6.23 10.36
C LEU A 309 10.72 7.61 10.29
N ALA A 310 9.93 7.95 11.32
CA ALA A 310 9.34 9.29 11.45
C ALA A 310 9.41 9.84 12.88
N SER A 311 10.09 10.98 13.04
CA SER A 311 10.05 11.82 14.25
C SER A 311 10.04 13.30 13.82
N GLY A 312 8.99 14.04 14.20
CA GLY A 312 8.86 15.51 14.07
C GLY A 312 8.83 16.14 12.66
N GLY A 313 9.54 15.56 11.68
CA GLY A 313 9.66 16.07 10.32
C GLY A 313 8.54 15.64 9.38
N ARG A 314 8.29 16.45 8.34
CA ARG A 314 7.31 16.20 7.27
C ARG A 314 7.43 14.77 6.74
N THR A 315 6.34 14.00 6.79
CA THR A 315 6.28 12.60 6.34
C THR A 315 6.88 12.44 4.93
N VAL A 316 8.01 11.73 4.82
CA VAL A 316 8.63 11.41 3.52
C VAL A 316 7.82 10.31 2.84
N VAL A 317 6.74 10.72 2.18
CA VAL A 317 5.86 9.80 1.44
C VAL A 317 6.63 9.19 0.27
N CYS A 318 6.77 7.87 0.26
CA CYS A 318 7.26 7.14 -0.92
C CYS A 318 6.28 7.35 -2.09
N VAL A 319 6.79 7.86 -3.21
CA VAL A 319 5.97 8.15 -4.41
C VAL A 319 6.13 7.02 -5.41
N GLN A 320 5.05 6.29 -5.69
CA GLN A 320 5.02 5.32 -6.80
C GLN A 320 4.86 6.04 -8.15
N LEU A 321 5.88 5.94 -9.00
CA LEU A 321 5.90 6.51 -10.34
C LEU A 321 5.83 5.42 -11.42
N ARG A 322 5.27 5.79 -12.58
CA ARG A 322 5.23 4.92 -13.76
C ARG A 322 6.21 5.40 -14.83
N TYR A 323 7.24 4.60 -15.09
CA TYR A 323 8.23 4.86 -16.13
C TYR A 323 7.91 4.03 -17.36
N ALA A 324 7.48 4.71 -18.44
CA ALA A 324 7.14 4.09 -19.71
C ALA A 324 8.26 4.27 -20.74
N PHE A 325 8.81 3.16 -21.22
CA PHE A 325 9.83 3.11 -22.27
C PHE A 325 9.31 2.39 -23.51
N ARG A 326 9.83 2.79 -24.68
CA ARG A 326 9.58 2.07 -25.93
C ARG A 326 10.28 0.73 -25.89
N ILE A 327 9.62 -0.32 -26.37
CA ILE A 327 10.25 -1.63 -26.58
C ILE A 327 10.05 -2.11 -28.01
N GLU A 328 11.01 -2.89 -28.50
CA GLU A 328 11.10 -3.32 -29.89
C GLU A 328 11.12 -4.85 -29.98
N PRO A 329 9.98 -5.52 -29.80
CA PRO A 329 9.92 -6.98 -29.93
C PRO A 329 10.18 -7.39 -31.39
N GLY A 330 11.03 -8.42 -31.56
CA GLY A 330 11.22 -9.10 -32.84
C GLY A 330 9.98 -9.92 -33.26
N PRO A 331 9.96 -10.53 -34.47
CA PRO A 331 8.80 -11.27 -34.98
C PRO A 331 8.29 -12.37 -34.03
N GLY A 332 9.17 -13.27 -33.56
CA GLY A 332 8.81 -14.32 -32.59
C GLY A 332 8.30 -13.76 -31.26
N GLN A 333 8.94 -12.71 -30.74
CA GLN A 333 8.51 -12.04 -29.50
C GLN A 333 7.13 -11.37 -29.64
N ARG A 334 6.77 -10.87 -30.83
CA ARG A 334 5.41 -10.35 -31.11
C ARG A 334 4.36 -11.46 -31.12
N ILE A 335 4.72 -12.66 -31.59
CA ILE A 335 3.86 -13.85 -31.53
C ILE A 335 3.67 -14.27 -30.07
N ALA A 336 4.74 -14.42 -29.30
CA ALA A 336 4.69 -14.76 -27.87
C ALA A 336 3.87 -13.74 -27.05
N LEU A 337 4.09 -12.44 -27.25
CA LEU A 337 3.26 -11.39 -26.65
C LEU A 337 1.80 -11.47 -27.11
N GLY A 338 1.55 -11.80 -28.37
CA GLY A 338 0.22 -12.06 -28.91
C GLY A 338 -0.51 -13.21 -28.21
N ARG A 339 0.21 -14.30 -27.92
CA ARG A 339 -0.28 -15.43 -27.11
C ARG A 339 -0.56 -14.97 -25.68
N ALA A 340 0.36 -14.24 -25.03
CA ALA A 340 0.17 -13.70 -23.67
C ALA A 340 -1.07 -12.78 -23.55
N PHE A 341 -1.26 -11.83 -24.48
CA PHE A 341 -2.48 -11.01 -24.54
C PHE A 341 -3.74 -11.85 -24.81
N GLY A 342 -3.61 -12.95 -25.56
CA GLY A 342 -4.67 -13.93 -25.84
C GLY A 342 -5.12 -14.66 -24.58
N CYS A 343 -4.20 -15.32 -23.89
CA CYS A 343 -4.44 -16.10 -22.69
C CYS A 343 -4.99 -15.23 -21.55
N ALA A 344 -4.38 -14.06 -21.30
CA ALA A 344 -4.86 -13.12 -20.28
C ALA A 344 -6.30 -12.64 -20.56
N ARG A 345 -6.65 -12.37 -21.83
CA ARG A 345 -8.03 -12.02 -22.22
C ARG A 345 -8.99 -13.17 -21.92
N VAL A 346 -8.61 -14.40 -22.25
CA VAL A 346 -9.45 -15.57 -22.09
C VAL A 346 -9.72 -15.87 -20.62
N VAL A 347 -8.70 -15.92 -19.77
CA VAL A 347 -8.86 -16.10 -18.32
C VAL A 347 -9.79 -15.03 -17.73
N PHE A 348 -9.58 -13.75 -18.07
CA PHE A 348 -10.48 -12.68 -17.61
C PHE A 348 -11.93 -12.90 -18.03
N ASN A 349 -12.17 -13.29 -19.29
CA ASN A 349 -13.51 -13.50 -19.81
C ASN A 349 -14.19 -14.74 -19.22
N ASP A 350 -13.44 -15.83 -19.00
CA ASP A 350 -13.98 -17.06 -18.45
C ASP A 350 -14.31 -16.89 -16.95
N CYS A 351 -13.44 -16.21 -16.18
CA CYS A 351 -13.74 -15.81 -14.80
C CYS A 351 -14.91 -14.81 -14.69
N LEU A 352 -15.01 -13.85 -15.62
CA LEU A 352 -16.15 -12.93 -15.69
C LEU A 352 -17.45 -13.68 -16.01
N ARG A 353 -17.44 -14.63 -16.95
CA ARG A 353 -18.60 -15.46 -17.28
C ARG A 353 -19.04 -16.28 -16.07
N ALA A 354 -18.09 -16.85 -15.31
CA ALA A 354 -18.39 -17.60 -14.10
C ALA A 354 -19.11 -16.76 -13.03
N ARG A 355 -18.64 -15.53 -12.78
CA ARG A 355 -19.29 -14.62 -11.82
C ARG A 355 -20.65 -14.14 -12.28
N LYS A 356 -20.81 -13.84 -13.58
CA LYS A 356 -22.11 -13.49 -14.16
C LYS A 356 -23.11 -14.64 -14.05
N ARG A 357 -22.71 -15.85 -14.45
CA ARG A 357 -23.55 -17.05 -14.33
C ARG A 357 -23.93 -17.35 -12.88
N ALA A 358 -23.00 -17.24 -11.93
CA ALA A 358 -23.32 -17.43 -10.52
C ALA A 358 -24.38 -16.42 -10.03
N HIS A 359 -24.24 -15.14 -10.41
CA HIS A 359 -25.23 -14.11 -10.09
C HIS A 359 -26.60 -14.37 -10.75
N GLU A 360 -26.61 -14.72 -12.04
CA GLU A 360 -27.82 -15.09 -12.81
C GLU A 360 -28.53 -16.32 -12.22
N GLN A 361 -27.80 -17.24 -11.59
CA GLN A 361 -28.32 -18.45 -10.94
C GLN A 361 -28.59 -18.30 -9.43
N GLY A 362 -28.42 -17.11 -8.85
CA GLY A 362 -28.54 -16.89 -7.40
C GLY A 362 -27.51 -17.63 -6.53
N ALA A 363 -26.44 -18.16 -7.13
CA ALA A 363 -25.42 -18.95 -6.47
C ALA A 363 -24.39 -18.08 -5.72
N PRO A 364 -23.64 -18.65 -4.74
CA PRO A 364 -22.57 -17.94 -4.04
C PRO A 364 -21.55 -17.29 -4.99
N TYR A 365 -21.04 -16.12 -4.62
CA TYR A 365 -20.11 -15.35 -5.46
C TYR A 365 -18.74 -16.06 -5.58
N PRO A 366 -18.30 -16.46 -6.80
CA PRO A 366 -17.09 -17.24 -6.97
C PRO A 366 -15.81 -16.51 -6.51
N THR A 367 -15.09 -17.15 -5.59
CA THR A 367 -13.88 -16.59 -4.98
C THR A 367 -12.72 -16.56 -5.97
N SER A 368 -11.74 -15.67 -5.74
CA SER A 368 -10.56 -15.61 -6.62
C SER A 368 -9.71 -16.89 -6.54
N ALA A 369 -9.76 -17.62 -5.42
CA ALA A 369 -9.09 -18.91 -5.27
C ALA A 369 -9.73 -19.98 -6.17
N GLU A 370 -11.05 -20.17 -6.09
CA GLU A 370 -11.82 -21.06 -6.96
C GLU A 370 -11.60 -20.76 -8.45
N LEU A 371 -11.72 -19.48 -8.82
CA LEU A 371 -11.57 -19.04 -10.20
C LEU A 371 -10.13 -19.25 -10.71
N SER A 372 -9.12 -19.07 -9.86
CA SER A 372 -7.73 -19.39 -10.20
C SER A 372 -7.53 -20.90 -10.37
N LYS A 373 -8.03 -21.73 -9.44
CA LYS A 373 -7.95 -23.20 -9.54
C LYS A 373 -8.62 -23.68 -10.83
N ARG A 374 -9.88 -23.30 -11.07
CA ARG A 374 -10.68 -23.77 -12.21
C ARG A 374 -10.19 -23.25 -13.56
N TYR A 375 -9.96 -21.94 -13.70
CA TYR A 375 -9.69 -21.31 -15.00
C TYR A 375 -8.21 -21.02 -15.29
N ILE A 376 -7.30 -21.37 -14.37
CA ILE A 376 -5.84 -21.27 -14.59
C ILE A 376 -5.14 -22.60 -14.30
N THR A 377 -5.35 -23.22 -13.13
CA THR A 377 -4.61 -24.44 -12.75
C THR A 377 -5.13 -25.68 -13.48
N GLU A 378 -6.42 -26.01 -13.31
CA GLU A 378 -7.01 -27.20 -13.92
C GLU A 378 -7.23 -27.02 -15.43
N ALA A 379 -7.61 -25.82 -15.88
CA ALA A 379 -7.70 -25.50 -17.30
C ALA A 379 -6.38 -25.77 -18.06
N LYS A 380 -5.21 -25.63 -17.45
CA LYS A 380 -3.94 -25.97 -18.13
C LYS A 380 -3.74 -27.46 -18.39
N LYS A 381 -4.47 -28.33 -17.69
CA LYS A 381 -4.36 -29.79 -17.82
C LYS A 381 -5.30 -30.36 -18.90
N THR A 382 -6.29 -29.59 -19.37
CA THR A 382 -7.23 -30.09 -20.39
C THR A 382 -6.68 -29.87 -21.80
N PRO A 383 -6.93 -30.77 -22.77
CA PRO A 383 -6.42 -30.64 -24.14
C PRO A 383 -6.79 -29.30 -24.80
N GLU A 384 -8.03 -28.84 -24.61
CA GLU A 384 -8.60 -27.63 -25.24
C GLU A 384 -7.98 -26.33 -24.72
N ARG A 385 -7.31 -26.38 -23.56
CA ARG A 385 -6.85 -25.22 -22.78
C ARG A 385 -5.38 -25.31 -22.34
N SER A 386 -4.70 -26.42 -22.66
CA SER A 386 -3.26 -26.69 -22.52
C SER A 386 -2.34 -25.52 -22.91
N TRP A 387 -2.67 -24.80 -23.99
CA TRP A 387 -1.97 -23.60 -24.48
C TRP A 387 -1.90 -22.42 -23.48
N LEU A 388 -2.69 -22.44 -22.39
CA LEU A 388 -2.51 -21.53 -21.25
C LEU A 388 -1.17 -21.77 -20.53
N GLY A 389 -0.55 -22.94 -20.70
CA GLY A 389 0.78 -23.30 -20.21
C GLY A 389 1.94 -22.65 -20.98
N GLU A 390 1.71 -22.20 -22.22
CA GLU A 390 2.74 -21.57 -23.05
C GLU A 390 3.20 -20.20 -22.52
N VAL A 391 2.44 -19.59 -21.60
CA VAL A 391 2.68 -18.23 -21.10
C VAL A 391 2.89 -18.23 -19.58
N SER A 392 3.52 -17.17 -19.07
CA SER A 392 3.74 -16.99 -17.63
C SER A 392 2.42 -17.11 -16.84
N SER A 393 2.40 -17.96 -15.82
CA SER A 393 1.27 -18.11 -14.88
C SER A 393 0.90 -16.77 -14.21
N VAL A 394 1.90 -15.95 -13.88
CA VAL A 394 1.71 -14.62 -13.28
C VAL A 394 0.85 -13.72 -14.17
N VAL A 395 1.03 -13.77 -15.49
CA VAL A 395 0.23 -12.98 -16.44
C VAL A 395 -1.25 -13.35 -16.39
N LEU A 396 -1.56 -14.64 -16.18
CA LEU A 396 -2.93 -15.14 -16.04
C LEU A 396 -3.53 -14.70 -14.71
N GLN A 397 -2.79 -14.89 -13.61
CA GLN A 397 -3.19 -14.48 -12.26
C GLN A 397 -3.42 -12.97 -12.17
N GLN A 398 -2.55 -12.15 -12.77
CA GLN A 398 -2.74 -10.69 -12.84
C GLN A 398 -4.00 -10.30 -13.62
N SER A 399 -4.40 -11.07 -14.64
CA SER A 399 -5.64 -10.81 -15.36
C SER A 399 -6.88 -11.07 -14.49
N LEU A 400 -6.84 -12.08 -13.62
CA LEU A 400 -7.88 -12.31 -12.60
C LEU A 400 -7.88 -11.20 -11.54
N ARG A 401 -6.71 -10.79 -11.03
CA ARG A 401 -6.61 -9.66 -10.07
C ARG A 401 -7.11 -8.33 -10.66
N ASP A 402 -6.92 -8.10 -11.97
CA ASP A 402 -7.50 -6.96 -12.68
C ASP A 402 -9.05 -7.05 -12.74
N LEU A 403 -9.63 -8.26 -12.83
CA LEU A 403 -11.09 -8.48 -12.73
C LEU A 403 -11.61 -8.24 -11.30
N ASP A 404 -10.91 -8.74 -10.29
CA ASP A 404 -11.25 -8.53 -8.87
C ASP A 404 -11.24 -7.04 -8.52
N THR A 405 -10.22 -6.32 -8.99
CA THR A 405 -10.12 -4.86 -8.86
C THR A 405 -11.29 -4.16 -9.55
N ALA A 406 -11.75 -4.65 -10.71
CA ALA A 406 -12.88 -4.08 -11.42
C ALA A 406 -14.21 -4.31 -10.67
N TYR A 407 -14.46 -5.52 -10.14
CA TYR A 407 -15.64 -5.79 -9.31
C TYR A 407 -15.62 -5.04 -7.97
N ARG A 408 -14.48 -4.96 -7.30
CA ARG A 408 -14.33 -4.17 -6.06
C ARG A 408 -14.68 -2.69 -6.29
N ASN A 409 -14.18 -2.11 -7.38
CA ASN A 409 -14.51 -0.73 -7.77
C ASN A 409 -15.99 -0.55 -8.13
N PHE A 410 -16.60 -1.53 -8.81
CA PHE A 410 -18.03 -1.56 -9.12
C PHE A 410 -18.87 -1.52 -7.83
N PHE A 411 -18.69 -2.50 -6.94
CA PHE A 411 -19.44 -2.58 -5.68
C PHE A 411 -19.21 -1.37 -4.77
N ALA A 412 -17.97 -0.90 -4.61
CA ALA A 412 -17.67 0.30 -3.82
C ALA A 412 -18.29 1.58 -4.41
N SER A 413 -18.50 1.64 -5.74
CA SER A 413 -19.19 2.76 -6.37
C SER A 413 -20.72 2.70 -6.22
N ILE A 414 -21.30 1.50 -6.08
CA ILE A 414 -22.73 1.32 -5.78
C ILE A 414 -23.00 1.66 -4.31
N LYS A 415 -22.17 1.15 -3.39
CA LYS A 415 -22.24 1.41 -1.93
C LYS A 415 -21.87 2.84 -1.53
N GLY A 416 -21.48 3.71 -2.46
CA GLY A 416 -21.05 5.09 -2.18
C GLY A 416 -19.69 5.24 -1.49
N THR A 417 -19.05 4.16 -1.03
CA THR A 417 -17.76 4.20 -0.32
C THR A 417 -16.59 4.67 -1.18
N ARG A 418 -16.74 4.65 -2.52
CA ARG A 418 -15.75 5.18 -3.47
C ARG A 418 -16.16 6.54 -4.03
N LYS A 419 -15.39 7.59 -3.74
CA LYS A 419 -15.55 8.93 -4.34
C LYS A 419 -15.58 8.90 -5.88
N GLY A 420 -16.55 9.61 -6.47
CA GLY A 420 -16.71 9.76 -7.92
C GLY A 420 -18.01 9.13 -8.47
N PRO A 421 -18.17 9.05 -9.80
CA PRO A 421 -19.38 8.49 -10.40
C PRO A 421 -19.49 6.98 -10.15
N LYS A 422 -20.74 6.47 -10.13
CA LYS A 422 -21.05 5.04 -10.21
C LYS A 422 -20.34 4.42 -11.42
N ILE A 423 -19.74 3.26 -11.21
CA ILE A 423 -19.01 2.49 -12.22
C ILE A 423 -19.96 1.41 -12.78
N ALA A 424 -19.88 1.15 -14.08
CA ALA A 424 -20.61 0.05 -14.70
C ALA A 424 -19.91 -1.30 -14.45
N GLU A 425 -20.66 -2.40 -14.45
CA GLU A 425 -20.14 -3.75 -14.24
C GLU A 425 -18.96 -4.08 -15.20
N PRO A 426 -17.95 -4.86 -14.77
CA PRO A 426 -16.93 -5.40 -15.66
C PRO A 426 -17.48 -6.03 -16.94
N ARG A 427 -16.89 -5.66 -18.09
CA ARG A 427 -17.31 -6.12 -19.43
C ARG A 427 -16.27 -7.05 -20.04
N PHE A 428 -16.72 -8.00 -20.86
CA PHE A 428 -15.84 -8.91 -21.60
C PHE A 428 -14.81 -8.15 -22.46
N LYS A 429 -13.53 -8.55 -22.35
CA LYS A 429 -12.42 -8.06 -23.16
C LYS A 429 -12.50 -8.66 -24.58
N SER A 430 -12.22 -7.89 -25.62
CA SER A 430 -12.30 -8.35 -27.02
C SER A 430 -10.93 -8.63 -27.65
N LYS A 431 -10.84 -9.63 -28.53
CA LYS A 431 -9.66 -9.81 -29.42
C LYS A 431 -9.49 -8.59 -30.35
N ARG A 432 -10.56 -7.82 -30.58
CA ARG A 432 -10.59 -6.63 -31.44
C ARG A 432 -10.18 -5.33 -30.71
N ASP A 433 -9.97 -5.38 -29.39
CA ASP A 433 -9.53 -4.22 -28.60
C ASP A 433 -8.21 -3.67 -29.14
N SER A 434 -8.17 -2.37 -29.36
CA SER A 434 -7.02 -1.69 -29.97
C SER A 434 -5.85 -1.52 -29.00
N ARG A 435 -6.05 -1.69 -27.70
CA ARG A 435 -5.00 -1.66 -26.68
C ARG A 435 -5.00 -2.98 -25.91
N GLN A 436 -3.84 -3.61 -25.81
CA GLN A 436 -3.64 -4.87 -25.09
C GLN A 436 -2.51 -4.70 -24.07
N CYS A 437 -2.58 -5.36 -22.92
CA CYS A 437 -1.50 -5.35 -21.93
C CYS A 437 -1.46 -6.62 -21.09
N VAL A 438 -0.27 -6.94 -20.59
CA VAL A 438 -0.02 -7.97 -19.57
C VAL A 438 0.94 -7.42 -18.53
N ARG A 439 0.77 -7.81 -17.26
CA ARG A 439 1.60 -7.37 -16.13
C ARG A 439 2.40 -8.55 -15.59
N PHE A 440 3.69 -8.30 -15.35
CA PHE A 440 4.59 -9.17 -14.63
C PHE A 440 4.92 -8.50 -13.29
N THR A 441 4.75 -9.20 -12.18
CA THR A 441 5.22 -8.79 -10.85
C THR A 441 6.67 -9.22 -10.66
N ALA A 442 7.39 -8.68 -9.66
CA ALA A 442 8.75 -9.11 -9.31
C ALA A 442 8.93 -10.65 -9.33
N ASN A 443 8.04 -11.38 -8.63
CA ASN A 443 8.05 -12.84 -8.52
C ASN A 443 7.89 -13.60 -9.86
N ALA A 444 7.63 -12.92 -10.99
CA ALA A 444 7.58 -13.59 -12.29
C ALA A 444 8.96 -13.98 -12.83
N LYS A 445 10.08 -13.57 -12.19
CA LYS A 445 11.46 -13.78 -12.67
C LYS A 445 11.72 -13.09 -14.03
N TRP A 446 11.23 -11.86 -14.19
CA TRP A 446 11.67 -10.96 -15.27
C TRP A 446 12.87 -10.14 -14.79
N SER A 447 13.74 -9.72 -15.72
CA SER A 447 14.95 -8.95 -15.39
C SER A 447 15.30 -7.96 -16.50
N ILE A 448 16.23 -7.04 -16.19
CA ILE A 448 16.98 -6.31 -17.21
C ILE A 448 18.32 -7.04 -17.36
N THR A 449 18.69 -7.37 -18.60
CA THR A 449 19.98 -8.03 -18.90
C THR A 449 21.13 -7.02 -18.89
N PRO A 450 22.40 -7.47 -18.80
CA PRO A 450 23.56 -6.56 -18.85
C PRO A 450 23.61 -5.68 -20.10
N ASP A 451 23.15 -6.18 -21.25
CA ASP A 451 23.02 -5.43 -22.50
C ASP A 451 21.73 -4.58 -22.60
N GLY A 452 21.03 -4.38 -21.48
CA GLY A 452 19.89 -3.47 -21.35
C GLY A 452 18.58 -3.96 -22.00
N LYS A 453 18.44 -5.25 -22.34
CA LYS A 453 17.18 -5.82 -22.81
C LYS A 453 16.28 -6.19 -21.62
N LEU A 454 14.96 -6.08 -21.80
CA LEU A 454 13.98 -6.53 -20.83
C LEU A 454 13.68 -8.02 -21.07
N ASN A 455 14.24 -8.89 -20.23
CA ASN A 455 13.98 -10.33 -20.29
C ASN A 455 12.65 -10.67 -19.63
N LEU A 456 11.76 -11.32 -20.40
CA LEU A 456 10.41 -11.65 -19.99
C LEU A 456 10.16 -13.16 -20.06
N PRO A 457 9.60 -13.80 -19.00
CA PRO A 457 9.29 -15.22 -19.00
C PRO A 457 8.41 -15.63 -20.18
N LYS A 458 8.79 -16.72 -20.88
CA LYS A 458 8.13 -17.24 -22.09
C LYS A 458 8.08 -16.26 -23.28
N ILE A 459 8.87 -15.17 -23.26
CA ILE A 459 8.99 -14.18 -24.36
C ILE A 459 10.47 -13.92 -24.72
N GLY A 460 11.38 -13.97 -23.75
CA GLY A 460 12.81 -13.72 -23.92
C GLY A 460 13.20 -12.23 -23.84
N PRO A 461 14.45 -11.88 -24.20
CA PRO A 461 15.02 -10.54 -24.03
C PRO A 461 14.56 -9.57 -25.13
N VAL A 462 13.68 -8.63 -24.77
CA VAL A 462 13.14 -7.60 -25.67
C VAL A 462 13.97 -6.32 -25.58
N ARG A 463 14.41 -5.77 -26.71
CA ARG A 463 15.15 -4.48 -26.74
C ARG A 463 14.29 -3.34 -26.18
N VAL A 464 14.86 -2.58 -25.24
CA VAL A 464 14.26 -1.37 -24.67
C VAL A 464 14.98 -0.15 -25.25
N ARG A 465 14.23 0.88 -25.65
CA ARG A 465 14.77 2.21 -25.93
C ARG A 465 14.81 2.99 -24.61
N TRP A 466 15.90 2.84 -23.87
CA TRP A 466 16.16 3.65 -22.68
C TRP A 466 16.30 5.12 -23.04
N SER A 467 15.76 6.00 -22.20
CA SER A 467 15.87 7.46 -22.34
C SER A 467 16.18 8.17 -21.02
N ARG A 468 16.55 7.37 -20.00
CA ARG A 468 16.85 7.69 -18.60
C ARG A 468 16.95 6.36 -17.84
N ALA A 469 17.71 6.34 -16.75
CA ALA A 469 17.72 5.22 -15.80
C ALA A 469 16.34 5.05 -15.11
N LEU A 470 16.14 3.88 -14.51
CA LEU A 470 15.11 3.67 -13.49
C LEU A 470 15.66 4.16 -12.15
N PRO A 471 14.90 4.93 -11.34
CA PRO A 471 15.38 5.47 -10.07
C PRO A 471 15.46 4.43 -8.95
N SER A 472 14.85 3.27 -9.14
CA SER A 472 14.86 2.14 -8.19
C SER A 472 14.46 0.85 -8.92
N VAL A 473 14.64 -0.29 -8.24
CA VAL A 473 14.19 -1.60 -8.74
C VAL A 473 12.67 -1.59 -8.91
N PRO A 474 12.12 -1.93 -10.09
CA PRO A 474 10.68 -1.87 -10.28
C PRO A 474 9.93 -3.04 -9.62
N SER A 475 8.83 -2.74 -8.92
CA SER A 475 7.96 -3.78 -8.32
C SER A 475 7.17 -4.55 -9.37
N THR A 476 6.85 -3.91 -10.52
CA THR A 476 6.15 -4.54 -11.64
C THR A 476 6.60 -3.95 -12.99
N VAL A 477 6.50 -4.76 -14.05
CA VAL A 477 6.55 -4.29 -15.44
C VAL A 477 5.27 -4.68 -16.18
N THR A 478 4.63 -3.71 -16.83
CA THR A 478 3.45 -3.93 -17.68
C THR A 478 3.84 -3.73 -19.15
N VAL A 479 3.78 -4.80 -19.95
CA VAL A 479 3.95 -4.70 -21.40
C VAL A 479 2.63 -4.27 -22.02
N ILE A 480 2.66 -3.21 -22.83
CA ILE A 480 1.49 -2.58 -23.42
C ILE A 480 1.67 -2.50 -24.93
N LYS A 481 0.72 -3.05 -25.68
CA LYS A 481 0.53 -2.75 -27.10
C LYS A 481 -0.54 -1.67 -27.24
N ASP A 482 -0.16 -0.49 -27.75
CA ASP A 482 -1.09 0.63 -27.98
C ASP A 482 -1.75 0.58 -29.38
N ALA A 483 -2.82 1.36 -29.56
CA ALA A 483 -3.66 1.37 -30.77
C ALA A 483 -2.93 1.74 -32.06
N ALA A 484 -1.76 2.38 -31.97
CA ALA A 484 -0.92 2.75 -33.10
C ALA A 484 0.08 1.63 -33.49
N ASP A 485 -0.14 0.41 -32.97
CA ASP A 485 0.64 -0.82 -33.19
C ASP A 485 2.07 -0.73 -32.61
N ARG A 486 2.13 -0.27 -31.36
CA ARG A 486 3.30 0.33 -30.72
C ARG A 486 3.49 -0.26 -29.33
N TYR A 487 4.65 -0.87 -29.06
CA TYR A 487 4.91 -1.60 -27.82
C TYR A 487 5.67 -0.75 -26.78
N TRP A 488 5.24 -0.83 -25.52
CA TRP A 488 5.84 -0.16 -24.37
C TRP A 488 6.09 -1.15 -23.23
N ALA A 489 7.12 -0.91 -22.42
CA ALA A 489 7.23 -1.43 -21.07
C ALA A 489 6.94 -0.27 -20.10
N SER A 490 5.97 -0.46 -19.21
CA SER A 490 5.67 0.47 -18.11
C SER A 490 6.07 -0.16 -16.79
N PHE A 491 7.18 0.31 -16.24
CA PHE A 491 7.67 -0.05 -14.91
C PHE A 491 6.91 0.74 -13.84
N VAL A 492 6.65 0.12 -12.69
CA VAL A 492 6.27 0.81 -11.45
C VAL A 492 7.51 0.85 -10.58
N VAL A 493 7.97 2.04 -10.22
CA VAL A 493 9.15 2.28 -9.40
C VAL A 493 8.77 3.17 -8.22
N GLU A 494 9.50 3.03 -7.14
CA GLU A 494 9.33 3.81 -5.92
C GLU A 494 10.43 4.86 -5.83
N THR A 495 10.04 6.11 -5.61
CA THR A 495 10.97 7.24 -5.49
C THR A 495 10.75 7.93 -4.16
N TYR A 496 11.85 8.14 -3.43
CA TYR A 496 11.88 8.86 -2.16
C TYR A 496 12.22 10.34 -2.44
N PRO A 497 11.31 11.29 -2.18
CA PRO A 497 11.54 12.71 -2.42
C PRO A 497 12.85 13.28 -1.84
N ALA A 498 13.28 12.77 -0.69
CA ALA A 498 14.48 13.25 0.00
C ALA A 498 15.76 13.15 -0.86
N GLY A 499 15.90 12.10 -1.67
CA GLY A 499 17.06 11.90 -2.54
C GLY A 499 17.03 12.69 -3.87
N GLU A 500 15.91 13.36 -4.16
CA GLU A 500 15.74 14.18 -5.38
C GLU A 500 15.35 15.64 -5.08
N ALA A 501 15.38 16.06 -3.82
CA ALA A 501 15.07 17.43 -3.43
C ALA A 501 16.01 18.43 -4.12
N LEU A 502 15.45 19.49 -4.70
CA LEU A 502 16.22 20.56 -5.32
C LEU A 502 16.61 21.62 -4.27
N PRO A 503 17.73 22.35 -4.46
CA PRO A 503 18.10 23.48 -3.61
C PRO A 503 16.95 24.48 -3.46
N ALA A 504 16.80 25.04 -2.25
CA ALA A 504 15.77 26.02 -1.93
C ALA A 504 15.82 27.24 -2.88
N LEU A 505 14.68 27.85 -3.11
CA LEU A 505 14.53 29.10 -3.87
C LEU A 505 13.53 30.00 -3.13
N ASP A 506 13.63 31.31 -3.33
CA ASP A 506 12.66 32.27 -2.77
C ASP A 506 11.49 32.56 -3.73
N ARG A 507 11.62 32.10 -4.98
CA ARG A 507 10.64 32.35 -6.04
C ARG A 507 9.40 31.46 -5.87
N GLU A 508 8.23 32.08 -5.88
CA GLU A 508 6.93 31.41 -5.86
C GLU A 508 6.02 31.89 -7.00
N GLN A 509 5.22 30.98 -7.57
CA GLN A 509 4.49 31.23 -8.80
C GLN A 509 3.01 30.87 -8.71
N GLY A 510 2.13 31.86 -8.86
CA GLY A 510 0.72 31.63 -9.18
C GLY A 510 0.53 31.48 -10.70
N ILE A 511 -0.41 30.62 -11.10
CA ILE A 511 -0.71 30.28 -12.48
C ILE A 511 -2.22 30.26 -12.72
N ASP A 512 -2.68 31.11 -13.63
CA ASP A 512 -4.02 31.10 -14.24
C ASP A 512 -4.04 30.22 -15.50
N LEU A 513 -5.07 29.38 -15.70
CA LEU A 513 -5.07 28.31 -16.72
C LEU A 513 -6.11 28.53 -17.84
N GLY A 514 -5.69 29.19 -18.92
CA GLY A 514 -6.57 29.59 -20.03
C GLY A 514 -6.60 28.67 -21.27
N LEU A 515 -7.49 29.04 -22.22
CA LEU A 515 -7.60 28.45 -23.57
C LEU A 515 -6.91 29.30 -24.66
N THR A 516 -6.68 30.58 -24.39
CA THR A 516 -5.93 31.51 -25.28
C THR A 516 -4.44 31.35 -25.00
N HIS A 517 -4.02 31.74 -23.81
CA HIS A 517 -2.77 31.32 -23.19
C HIS A 517 -3.05 30.06 -22.37
N PHE A 518 -2.20 29.05 -22.44
CA PHE A 518 -2.33 27.80 -21.67
C PHE A 518 -2.11 28.03 -20.17
N ALA A 519 -1.19 28.93 -19.86
CA ALA A 519 -0.83 29.38 -18.52
C ALA A 519 -0.45 30.87 -18.59
N VAL A 520 -0.92 31.67 -17.64
CA VAL A 520 -0.45 33.04 -17.37
C VAL A 520 0.07 33.08 -15.93
N MET A 521 1.22 33.70 -15.74
CA MET A 521 1.97 33.69 -14.50
C MET A 521 1.88 35.04 -13.79
N ALA A 522 1.95 35.02 -12.46
CA ALA A 522 2.08 36.21 -11.60
C ALA A 522 3.29 37.13 -11.92
N ASP A 523 4.31 36.62 -12.62
CA ASP A 523 5.46 37.41 -13.11
C ASP A 523 5.19 38.09 -14.46
N GLY A 524 3.94 38.03 -14.96
CA GLY A 524 3.52 38.56 -16.26
C GLY A 524 3.82 37.62 -17.44
N SER A 525 4.62 36.56 -17.26
CA SER A 525 4.98 35.65 -18.35
C SER A 525 3.78 34.80 -18.81
N ARG A 526 3.75 34.45 -20.10
CA ARG A 526 2.61 33.78 -20.75
C ARG A 526 3.05 32.60 -21.58
N VAL A 527 2.40 31.46 -21.42
CA VAL A 527 2.61 30.27 -22.27
C VAL A 527 1.50 30.18 -23.31
N ARG A 528 1.81 30.32 -24.59
CA ARG A 528 0.84 30.17 -25.68
C ARG A 528 0.26 28.75 -25.73
N SER A 529 -1.06 28.63 -25.90
CA SER A 529 -1.72 27.32 -26.10
C SER A 529 -1.28 26.67 -27.42
N PRO A 530 -0.67 25.47 -27.42
CA PRO A 530 -0.19 24.85 -28.66
C PRO A 530 -1.30 24.34 -29.59
N ARG A 531 -2.51 24.08 -29.06
CA ARG A 531 -3.70 23.62 -29.82
C ARG A 531 -3.41 22.42 -30.75
N PHE A 532 -2.78 21.38 -30.21
CA PHE A 532 -2.27 20.22 -30.97
C PHE A 532 -3.35 19.48 -31.76
N LEU A 533 -4.54 19.27 -31.18
CA LEU A 533 -5.66 18.61 -31.83
C LEU A 533 -6.20 19.46 -32.99
N ARG A 534 -6.32 20.78 -32.80
CA ARG A 534 -6.75 21.70 -33.87
C ARG A 534 -5.77 21.69 -35.05
N ARG A 535 -4.46 21.76 -34.80
CA ARG A 535 -3.43 21.66 -35.86
C ARG A 535 -3.49 20.32 -36.60
N ALA A 536 -3.83 19.22 -35.92
CA ALA A 536 -3.94 17.89 -36.53
C ALA A 536 -5.29 17.62 -37.21
N GLU A 537 -6.28 18.50 -37.07
CA GLU A 537 -7.70 18.23 -37.40
C GLU A 537 -7.93 17.87 -38.87
N LYS A 538 -7.37 18.65 -39.81
CA LYS A 538 -7.51 18.40 -41.27
C LYS A 538 -7.03 16.98 -41.63
N LYS A 539 -5.92 16.54 -41.03
CA LYS A 539 -5.38 15.19 -41.20
C LYS A 539 -6.27 14.13 -40.56
N LEU A 540 -6.71 14.33 -39.31
CA LEU A 540 -7.59 13.40 -38.60
C LEU A 540 -8.92 13.17 -39.33
N LYS A 541 -9.57 14.25 -39.81
CA LYS A 541 -10.80 14.19 -40.61
C LYS A 541 -10.62 13.37 -41.89
N ARG A 542 -9.49 13.56 -42.60
CA ARG A 542 -9.12 12.78 -43.80
C ARG A 542 -8.93 11.30 -43.49
N GLU A 543 -8.12 10.97 -42.49
CA GLU A 543 -7.84 9.56 -42.15
C GLU A 543 -9.09 8.83 -41.62
N GLN A 544 -9.98 9.53 -40.91
CA GLN A 544 -11.27 8.98 -40.46
C GLN A 544 -12.27 8.78 -41.62
N ARG A 545 -12.38 9.73 -42.57
CA ARG A 545 -13.16 9.54 -43.81
C ARG A 545 -12.68 8.34 -44.63
N SER A 546 -11.36 8.14 -44.72
CA SER A 546 -10.79 6.93 -45.36
C SER A 546 -11.07 5.65 -44.56
N LEU A 547 -11.24 5.73 -43.24
CA LEU A 547 -11.59 4.58 -42.40
C LEU A 547 -13.06 4.17 -42.53
N SER A 548 -13.99 5.14 -42.61
CA SER A 548 -15.43 4.86 -42.72
C SER A 548 -15.79 4.22 -44.06
N ARG A 549 -15.17 4.68 -45.16
CA ARG A 549 -15.35 4.12 -46.53
C ARG A 549 -14.84 2.69 -46.74
N LYS A 550 -14.14 2.07 -45.76
CA LYS A 550 -13.55 0.73 -45.92
C LYS A 550 -14.42 -0.36 -45.29
N LYS A 551 -14.72 -1.43 -46.04
CA LYS A 551 -15.54 -2.59 -45.63
C LYS A 551 -15.17 -3.07 -44.20
N LYS A 552 -16.18 -3.16 -43.33
CA LYS A 552 -16.06 -3.64 -41.94
C LYS A 552 -15.41 -5.04 -41.94
N GLY A 553 -14.48 -5.28 -41.02
CA GLY A 553 -13.73 -6.55 -40.95
C GLY A 553 -12.52 -6.68 -41.90
N SER A 554 -12.44 -5.94 -43.01
CA SER A 554 -11.37 -6.12 -44.01
C SER A 554 -9.94 -5.82 -43.48
N LYS A 555 -8.93 -6.53 -44.01
CA LYS A 555 -7.50 -6.27 -43.76
C LYS A 555 -7.14 -4.79 -44.02
N ASN A 556 -7.70 -4.19 -45.08
CA ASN A 556 -7.50 -2.79 -45.45
C ASN A 556 -8.09 -1.80 -44.44
N ARG A 557 -9.27 -2.08 -43.86
CA ARG A 557 -9.81 -1.30 -42.73
C ARG A 557 -8.93 -1.44 -41.49
N GLY A 558 -8.35 -2.61 -41.25
CA GLY A 558 -7.35 -2.86 -40.20
C GLY A 558 -6.14 -1.94 -40.33
N LYS A 559 -5.51 -1.90 -41.53
CA LYS A 559 -4.40 -0.99 -41.85
C LYS A 559 -4.78 0.49 -41.63
N GLN A 560 -5.95 0.92 -42.12
CA GLN A 560 -6.40 2.31 -41.97
C GLN A 560 -6.70 2.71 -40.51
N ARG A 561 -7.23 1.79 -39.70
CA ARG A 561 -7.46 2.02 -38.26
C ARG A 561 -6.15 2.36 -37.54
N VAL A 562 -5.05 1.67 -37.89
CA VAL A 562 -3.72 1.96 -37.33
C VAL A 562 -3.19 3.32 -37.80
N LYS A 563 -3.46 3.74 -39.06
CA LYS A 563 -3.14 5.11 -39.52
C LYS A 563 -3.86 6.18 -38.71
N VAL A 564 -5.17 6.04 -38.47
CA VAL A 564 -5.96 6.93 -37.61
C VAL A 564 -5.40 6.95 -36.18
N ALA A 565 -5.10 5.78 -35.61
CA ALA A 565 -4.54 5.68 -34.26
C ALA A 565 -3.13 6.32 -34.15
N ARG A 566 -2.28 6.18 -35.17
CA ARG A 566 -0.96 6.86 -35.24
C ARG A 566 -1.10 8.39 -35.27
N ALA A 567 -2.10 8.91 -35.97
CA ALA A 567 -2.37 10.36 -35.99
C ALA A 567 -2.84 10.87 -34.62
N HIS A 568 -3.77 10.18 -33.95
CA HIS A 568 -4.17 10.50 -32.57
C HIS A 568 -3.01 10.35 -31.58
N ALA A 569 -2.18 9.32 -31.73
CA ALA A 569 -1.00 9.12 -30.90
C ALA A 569 0.00 10.28 -31.02
N LYS A 570 0.24 10.82 -32.24
CA LYS A 570 1.11 12.00 -32.42
C LYS A 570 0.59 13.22 -31.64
N VAL A 571 -0.72 13.46 -31.62
CA VAL A 571 -1.34 14.56 -30.83
C VAL A 571 -1.17 14.31 -29.33
N ALA A 572 -1.47 13.10 -28.85
CA ALA A 572 -1.36 12.74 -27.44
C ALA A 572 0.09 12.75 -26.93
N ASP A 573 1.04 12.32 -27.75
CA ASP A 573 2.47 12.32 -27.43
C ASP A 573 3.04 13.74 -27.42
N ALA A 574 2.72 14.59 -28.40
CA ALA A 574 3.15 15.99 -28.44
C ALA A 574 2.60 16.82 -27.25
N ARG A 575 1.33 16.61 -26.89
CA ARG A 575 0.76 17.24 -25.69
C ARG A 575 1.42 16.77 -24.41
N ARG A 576 1.67 15.45 -24.29
CA ARG A 576 2.33 14.88 -23.11
C ARG A 576 3.75 15.44 -22.97
N ASP A 577 4.50 15.56 -24.06
CA ASP A 577 5.83 16.19 -24.09
C ASP A 577 5.79 17.66 -23.62
N PHE A 578 4.90 18.47 -24.21
CA PHE A 578 4.68 19.86 -23.79
C PHE A 578 4.36 19.98 -22.29
N HIS A 579 3.42 19.16 -21.79
CA HIS A 579 3.08 19.15 -20.36
C HIS A 579 4.28 18.75 -19.49
N HIS A 580 5.05 17.72 -19.85
CA HIS A 580 6.23 17.34 -19.07
C HIS A 580 7.28 18.44 -19.06
N LYS A 581 7.58 19.07 -20.21
CA LYS A 581 8.56 20.16 -20.29
C LYS A 581 8.15 21.34 -19.44
N LEU A 582 6.93 21.85 -19.62
CA LEU A 582 6.44 23.01 -18.88
C LEU A 582 6.34 22.75 -17.37
N SER A 583 5.79 21.61 -16.95
CA SER A 583 5.69 21.29 -15.52
C SER A 583 7.05 20.99 -14.88
N THR A 584 8.04 20.47 -15.64
CA THR A 584 9.41 20.37 -15.11
C THR A 584 10.06 21.74 -14.97
N LYS A 585 9.88 22.64 -15.95
CA LYS A 585 10.39 24.02 -15.89
C LYS A 585 9.87 24.73 -14.63
N LEU A 586 8.55 24.80 -14.48
CA LEU A 586 7.89 25.50 -13.37
C LEU A 586 8.30 24.97 -11.99
N ILE A 587 8.41 23.65 -11.82
CA ILE A 587 8.80 23.06 -10.53
C ILE A 587 10.30 23.21 -10.25
N ARG A 588 11.16 23.29 -11.27
CA ARG A 588 12.59 23.56 -11.05
C ARG A 588 12.85 25.00 -10.65
N GLU A 589 12.18 25.94 -11.31
CA GLU A 589 12.38 27.39 -11.16
C GLU A 589 11.67 28.03 -9.96
N ASN A 590 10.80 27.30 -9.24
CA ASN A 590 10.00 27.85 -8.15
C ASN A 590 9.96 26.91 -6.94
N GLN A 591 9.99 27.48 -5.74
CA GLN A 591 9.87 26.76 -4.48
C GLN A 591 8.43 26.33 -4.18
N ALA A 592 7.47 27.20 -4.51
CA ALA A 592 6.06 26.90 -4.49
C ALA A 592 5.37 27.31 -5.79
N VAL A 593 4.44 26.47 -6.25
CA VAL A 593 3.55 26.76 -7.38
C VAL A 593 2.10 26.70 -6.88
N SER A 594 1.29 27.67 -7.27
CA SER A 594 -0.13 27.74 -6.96
C SER A 594 -0.95 27.70 -8.26
N VAL A 595 -1.98 26.85 -8.32
CA VAL A 595 -2.86 26.68 -9.49
C VAL A 595 -4.32 26.70 -9.07
N GLU A 596 -5.21 27.25 -9.91
CA GLU A 596 -6.65 27.19 -9.68
C GLU A 596 -7.27 25.80 -9.94
N SER A 597 -8.34 25.47 -9.21
CA SER A 597 -9.02 24.16 -9.25
C SER A 597 -10.11 24.05 -10.31
N LEU A 598 -9.73 24.15 -11.59
CA LEU A 598 -10.64 24.11 -12.74
C LEU A 598 -11.68 22.96 -12.73
N SER A 599 -12.92 23.28 -13.07
CA SER A 599 -14.00 22.30 -13.29
C SER A 599 -13.87 21.61 -14.66
N VAL A 600 -12.73 20.96 -14.92
CA VAL A 600 -12.39 20.37 -16.23
C VAL A 600 -13.49 19.43 -16.74
N LYS A 601 -14.13 18.66 -15.85
CA LYS A 601 -15.21 17.73 -16.21
C LYS A 601 -16.53 18.44 -16.56
N GLY A 602 -16.81 19.60 -15.98
CA GLY A 602 -17.94 20.46 -16.34
C GLY A 602 -17.69 21.17 -17.67
N LEU A 603 -16.53 21.82 -17.80
CA LEU A 603 -16.11 22.49 -19.03
C LEU A 603 -16.05 21.53 -20.23
N ALA A 604 -15.66 20.27 -20.02
CA ALA A 604 -15.69 19.20 -21.01
C ALA A 604 -17.09 18.76 -21.48
N ARG A 605 -18.17 19.29 -20.89
CA ARG A 605 -19.57 19.06 -21.33
C ARG A 605 -20.19 20.26 -22.05
N THR A 606 -19.47 21.37 -22.19
CA THR A 606 -19.93 22.59 -22.87
C THR A 606 -19.47 22.64 -24.33
N ARG A 607 -19.84 23.71 -25.07
CA ARG A 607 -19.30 24.00 -26.42
C ARG A 607 -17.76 24.11 -26.44
N LEU A 608 -17.10 24.31 -25.29
CA LEU A 608 -15.64 24.35 -25.15
C LEU A 608 -14.97 22.96 -25.09
N ALA A 609 -15.74 21.86 -25.00
CA ALA A 609 -15.23 20.51 -24.72
C ALA A 609 -13.98 20.10 -25.53
N LYS A 610 -13.99 20.38 -26.84
CA LYS A 610 -12.87 20.08 -27.73
C LYS A 610 -11.60 20.86 -27.39
N SER A 611 -11.72 22.12 -26.98
CA SER A 611 -10.60 22.98 -26.60
C SER A 611 -10.06 22.59 -25.21
N VAL A 612 -10.95 22.24 -24.28
CA VAL A 612 -10.61 21.69 -22.95
C VAL A 612 -9.86 20.36 -23.08
N HIS A 613 -10.34 19.46 -23.94
CA HIS A 613 -9.66 18.19 -24.23
C HIS A 613 -8.36 18.37 -25.01
N ASP A 614 -8.18 19.43 -25.80
CA ASP A 614 -6.92 19.75 -26.47
C ASP A 614 -5.89 20.26 -25.45
N ALA A 615 -6.27 21.22 -24.60
CA ALA A 615 -5.44 21.75 -23.51
C ALA A 615 -5.04 20.65 -22.51
N GLY A 616 -6.00 19.87 -22.00
CA GLY A 616 -5.70 18.72 -21.14
C GLY A 616 -5.14 19.05 -19.76
N TRP A 617 -5.57 20.18 -19.16
CA TRP A 617 -5.06 20.71 -17.90
C TRP A 617 -4.95 19.69 -16.76
N SER A 618 -5.91 18.77 -16.60
CA SER A 618 -5.83 17.74 -15.54
C SER A 618 -4.53 16.92 -15.62
N SER A 619 -4.07 16.57 -16.82
CA SER A 619 -2.79 15.86 -16.97
C SER A 619 -1.58 16.74 -16.63
N PHE A 620 -1.67 18.05 -16.88
CA PHE A 620 -0.63 19.02 -16.54
C PHE A 620 -0.56 19.26 -15.01
N VAL A 621 -1.70 19.45 -14.34
CA VAL A 621 -1.77 19.61 -12.89
C VAL A 621 -1.29 18.35 -12.17
N THR A 622 -1.67 17.15 -12.62
CA THR A 622 -1.10 15.90 -12.08
C THR A 622 0.41 15.81 -12.27
N MET A 623 0.97 16.38 -13.35
CA MET A 623 2.42 16.44 -13.54
C MET A 623 3.11 17.47 -12.65
N LEU A 624 2.48 18.60 -12.34
CA LEU A 624 2.98 19.52 -11.32
C LEU A 624 2.97 18.83 -9.95
N GLU A 625 1.91 18.09 -9.62
CA GLU A 625 1.68 17.46 -8.32
C GLU A 625 2.74 16.41 -7.96
N TYR A 626 2.97 15.39 -8.81
CA TYR A 626 3.99 14.39 -8.50
C TYR A 626 5.41 14.96 -8.59
N LYS A 627 5.66 16.00 -9.40
CA LYS A 627 6.99 16.62 -9.50
C LYS A 627 7.28 17.53 -8.32
N ALA A 628 6.29 18.28 -7.83
CA ALA A 628 6.43 19.09 -6.63
C ALA A 628 6.83 18.19 -5.46
N SER A 629 6.03 17.14 -5.22
CA SER A 629 6.33 16.10 -4.23
C SER A 629 7.72 15.50 -4.43
N ARG A 630 8.08 15.06 -5.65
CA ARG A 630 9.39 14.44 -5.94
C ARG A 630 10.59 15.36 -5.71
N TYR A 631 10.48 16.65 -6.05
CA TYR A 631 11.60 17.59 -6.06
C TYR A 631 11.65 18.52 -4.83
N GLY A 632 10.91 18.20 -3.76
CA GLY A 632 10.89 18.99 -2.53
C GLY A 632 10.22 20.36 -2.66
N ARG A 633 9.33 20.54 -3.64
CA ARG A 633 8.56 21.79 -3.87
C ARG A 633 7.12 21.65 -3.40
N THR A 634 6.46 22.78 -3.15
CA THR A 634 5.03 22.79 -2.78
C THR A 634 4.14 23.09 -3.98
N LEU A 635 3.07 22.31 -4.16
CA LEU A 635 1.96 22.65 -5.06
C LEU A 635 0.73 22.98 -4.22
N THR A 636 0.19 24.19 -4.35
CA THR A 636 -1.08 24.59 -3.74
C THR A 636 -2.18 24.62 -4.82
N LYS A 637 -3.32 23.98 -4.54
CA LYS A 637 -4.51 24.04 -5.38
C LYS A 637 -5.49 25.02 -4.76
N VAL A 638 -5.62 26.21 -5.34
CA VAL A 638 -6.56 27.25 -4.91
C VAL A 638 -7.96 26.84 -5.36
N ASP A 639 -8.98 27.05 -4.51
CA ASP A 639 -10.36 26.71 -4.89
C ASP A 639 -10.89 27.62 -6.00
N ARG A 640 -11.79 27.11 -6.85
CA ARG A 640 -12.36 27.86 -7.98
C ARG A 640 -13.33 28.97 -7.57
N ALA A 641 -13.86 28.93 -6.35
CA ALA A 641 -14.72 29.98 -5.82
C ALA A 641 -13.90 31.21 -5.36
N PHE A 642 -12.58 31.07 -5.22
CA PHE A 642 -11.71 32.19 -4.92
C PHE A 642 -11.75 33.22 -6.08
N PRO A 643 -12.10 34.49 -5.82
CA PRO A 643 -12.40 35.49 -6.85
C PRO A 643 -11.13 36.11 -7.48
N SER A 644 -10.18 35.29 -7.92
CA SER A 644 -8.84 35.69 -8.41
C SER A 644 -8.85 36.78 -9.49
N SER A 645 -9.82 36.75 -10.42
CA SER A 645 -9.95 37.75 -11.49
C SER A 645 -10.85 38.94 -11.15
N GLN A 646 -11.39 39.02 -9.94
CA GLN A 646 -12.30 40.08 -9.47
C GLN A 646 -11.67 40.96 -8.38
N VAL A 647 -10.60 40.48 -7.73
CA VAL A 647 -9.85 41.21 -6.70
C VAL A 647 -8.70 41.95 -7.36
N CYS A 648 -8.50 43.23 -7.02
CA CYS A 648 -7.32 43.98 -7.44
C CYS A 648 -6.09 43.50 -6.66
N SER A 649 -5.11 42.92 -7.36
CA SER A 649 -3.88 42.39 -6.76
C SER A 649 -2.99 43.47 -6.12
N SER A 650 -3.19 44.75 -6.46
CA SER A 650 -2.43 45.87 -5.88
C SER A 650 -3.00 46.39 -4.55
N CYS A 651 -4.30 46.20 -4.26
CA CYS A 651 -4.95 46.83 -3.09
C CYS A 651 -6.04 45.99 -2.39
N GLY A 652 -6.27 44.75 -2.83
CA GLY A 652 -7.27 43.84 -2.28
C GLY A 652 -8.74 44.18 -2.57
N HIS A 653 -9.04 45.30 -3.25
CA HIS A 653 -10.41 45.69 -3.54
C HIS A 653 -11.12 44.70 -4.47
N ARG A 654 -12.32 44.25 -4.09
CA ARG A 654 -13.14 43.31 -4.88
C ARG A 654 -14.12 44.07 -5.77
N ASP A 655 -13.82 44.08 -7.05
CA ASP A 655 -14.45 44.89 -8.11
C ASP A 655 -15.38 44.05 -9.03
N GLY A 656 -16.03 43.05 -8.42
CA GLY A 656 -17.09 42.23 -9.04
C GLY A 656 -16.67 41.31 -10.21
N PRO A 657 -17.60 40.47 -10.70
CA PRO A 657 -17.39 39.66 -11.89
C PRO A 657 -17.31 40.53 -13.15
N LYS A 658 -16.33 40.24 -14.03
CA LYS A 658 -16.12 40.99 -15.29
C LYS A 658 -16.44 40.14 -16.54
N PRO A 659 -17.15 40.68 -17.55
CA PRO A 659 -17.41 40.03 -18.84
C PRO A 659 -16.12 39.48 -19.51
N LEU A 660 -16.23 38.41 -20.30
CA LEU A 660 -15.06 37.63 -20.78
C LEU A 660 -14.20 38.35 -21.84
N ASP A 661 -14.76 39.36 -22.48
CA ASP A 661 -14.16 40.31 -23.41
C ASP A 661 -13.34 41.40 -22.69
N ILE A 662 -13.71 41.78 -21.46
CA ILE A 662 -12.91 42.69 -20.63
C ILE A 662 -11.61 41.99 -20.21
N ARG A 663 -10.49 42.47 -20.80
CA ARG A 663 -9.12 41.99 -20.57
C ARG A 663 -8.29 42.89 -19.68
N THR A 664 -8.56 44.19 -19.69
CA THR A 664 -7.93 45.16 -18.79
C THR A 664 -8.96 46.10 -18.17
N TRP A 665 -8.75 46.52 -16.93
CA TRP A 665 -9.56 47.55 -16.26
C TRP A 665 -8.68 48.40 -15.35
N ILE A 666 -9.22 49.52 -14.88
CA ILE A 666 -8.61 50.38 -13.86
C ILE A 666 -9.33 50.07 -12.53
N CYS A 667 -8.58 49.81 -11.46
CA CYS A 667 -9.19 49.55 -10.16
C CYS A 667 -9.77 50.84 -9.56
N PRO A 668 -11.07 50.90 -9.23
CA PRO A 668 -11.71 52.12 -8.75
C PRO A 668 -11.18 52.63 -7.39
N ARG A 669 -10.57 51.75 -6.57
CA ARG A 669 -10.02 52.12 -5.25
C ARG A 669 -8.61 52.70 -5.30
N CYS A 670 -7.78 52.32 -6.29
CA CYS A 670 -6.34 52.64 -6.27
C CYS A 670 -5.75 53.08 -7.62
N GLY A 671 -6.56 53.23 -8.67
CA GLY A 671 -6.11 53.65 -10.00
C GLY A 671 -5.24 52.62 -10.75
N ALA A 672 -4.82 51.52 -10.13
CA ALA A 672 -3.97 50.51 -10.77
C ALA A 672 -4.65 49.89 -11.99
N ARG A 673 -3.98 49.94 -13.15
CA ARG A 673 -4.38 49.25 -14.38
C ARG A 673 -4.03 47.76 -14.27
N GLN A 674 -5.03 46.89 -14.34
CA GLN A 674 -4.88 45.44 -14.22
C GLN A 674 -5.09 44.76 -15.58
N ASP A 675 -4.25 43.77 -15.92
CA ASP A 675 -4.57 42.73 -16.89
C ASP A 675 -5.19 41.54 -16.15
N ARG A 676 -6.31 41.02 -16.67
CA ARG A 676 -7.12 40.00 -15.98
C ARG A 676 -6.42 38.71 -15.71
N ASP A 677 -5.71 38.16 -16.70
CA ASP A 677 -5.11 36.85 -16.60
C ASP A 677 -3.83 36.94 -15.72
N HIS A 678 -3.10 38.08 -15.79
CA HIS A 678 -1.96 38.38 -14.90
C HIS A 678 -2.39 38.62 -13.45
N ASN A 679 -3.39 39.48 -13.22
CA ASN A 679 -3.95 39.77 -11.89
C ASN A 679 -4.48 38.50 -11.22
N ALA A 680 -5.17 37.63 -11.99
CA ALA A 680 -5.59 36.32 -11.51
C ALA A 680 -4.39 35.46 -11.09
N GLY A 681 -3.33 35.40 -11.90
CA GLY A 681 -2.08 34.72 -11.56
C GLY A 681 -1.46 35.23 -10.25
N THR A 682 -1.40 36.54 -10.05
CA THR A 682 -0.91 37.17 -8.80
C THR A 682 -1.75 36.78 -7.60
N ASN A 683 -3.07 36.96 -7.67
CA ASN A 683 -3.97 36.58 -6.59
C ASN A 683 -3.94 35.07 -6.27
N ILE A 684 -3.76 34.20 -7.27
CA ILE A 684 -3.58 32.75 -7.07
C ILE A 684 -2.26 32.43 -6.34
N ARG A 685 -1.19 33.19 -6.59
CA ARG A 685 0.08 33.06 -5.83
C ARG A 685 -0.16 33.35 -4.36
N ASP A 686 -0.79 34.50 -4.08
CA ASP A 686 -0.89 35.07 -2.75
C ASP A 686 -1.96 34.38 -1.89
N GLU A 687 -3.07 33.93 -2.48
CA GLU A 687 -3.99 32.99 -1.82
C GLU A 687 -3.31 31.65 -1.54
N GLY A 688 -2.46 31.17 -2.46
CA GLY A 688 -1.66 29.98 -2.23
C GLY A 688 -0.69 30.13 -1.05
N ARG A 689 -0.08 31.31 -0.86
CA ARG A 689 0.72 31.65 0.33
C ARG A 689 -0.13 31.58 1.60
N ARG A 690 -1.30 32.24 1.60
CA ARG A 690 -2.23 32.24 2.73
C ARG A 690 -2.66 30.83 3.15
N ILE A 691 -3.01 29.98 2.18
CA ILE A 691 -3.34 28.57 2.41
C ILE A 691 -2.16 27.80 3.04
N ARG A 692 -0.93 27.99 2.53
CA ARG A 692 0.26 27.32 3.10
C ARG A 692 0.56 27.78 4.53
N ALA A 693 0.45 29.08 4.81
CA ALA A 693 0.64 29.64 6.15
C ALA A 693 -0.40 29.11 7.14
N ALA A 694 -1.69 29.09 6.76
CA ALA A 694 -2.75 28.52 7.58
C ALA A 694 -2.53 27.03 7.92
N HIS A 695 -2.00 26.23 6.98
CA HIS A 695 -1.63 24.84 7.24
C HIS A 695 -0.40 24.65 8.14
N GLN A 696 0.44 25.68 8.32
CA GLN A 696 1.59 25.65 9.23
C GLN A 696 1.25 26.20 10.62
N ALA A 697 0.21 27.02 10.74
CA ALA A 697 -0.21 27.66 11.98
C ALA A 697 -1.16 26.81 12.86
N VAL A 698 -1.56 25.61 12.42
CA VAL A 698 -2.38 24.68 13.22
C VAL A 698 -1.45 23.84 14.10
N PRO A 699 -1.48 23.96 15.45
CA PRO A 699 -0.75 23.06 16.34
C PRO A 699 -1.31 21.63 16.22
N PRO A 700 -0.51 20.59 16.53
CA PRO A 700 -1.06 19.25 16.69
C PRO A 700 -2.11 19.28 17.83
N THR A 701 -3.33 18.82 17.53
CA THR A 701 -4.40 18.75 18.53
C THR A 701 -3.94 17.89 19.71
N PRO A 702 -4.08 18.36 20.97
CA PRO A 702 -3.87 17.50 22.13
C PRO A 702 -4.81 16.28 22.04
N GLY A 703 -4.30 15.09 22.37
CA GLY A 703 -5.14 13.92 22.53
C GLY A 703 -6.13 14.12 23.69
N PRO A 704 -7.32 13.48 23.66
CA PRO A 704 -8.28 13.60 24.75
C PRO A 704 -7.75 12.87 26.00
N GLY A 705 -7.48 13.62 27.08
CA GLY A 705 -7.13 13.01 28.37
C GLY A 705 -6.41 13.94 29.34
N ALA A 706 -7.19 14.71 30.12
CA ALA A 706 -6.92 15.08 31.53
C ALA A 706 -7.87 16.21 31.97
N SER A 707 -9.09 15.90 32.40
CA SER A 707 -9.83 16.82 33.28
C SER A 707 -9.18 16.80 34.66
N ARG A 708 -8.77 17.97 35.17
CA ARG A 708 -8.38 18.13 36.57
C ARG A 708 -9.62 18.52 37.38
N ARG A 709 -9.92 17.68 38.37
CA ARG A 709 -11.07 17.76 39.30
C ARG A 709 -12.41 17.43 38.65
#